data_AF-A0A4Y2UI55-F1
#
_entry.id   AF-A0A4Y2UI55-F1
#
_cell.length_a   1.000
_cell.length_b   1.000
_cell.length_c   1.000
_cell.angle_alpha   90.00
_cell.angle_beta   90.00
_cell.angle_gamma   90.00
#
_symmetry.space_group_name_H-M   'P 1'
#
loop_
_entity.id
_entity.type
_entity.pdbx_description
1 polymer ?
#
loop_
_entity_poly.entity_id
_entity_poly.type
_entity_poly.pdbx_seq_one_letter_code
_entity_poly.pdbx_strand_id
1 'polypeptide(L)'
;MSAFCDAEENFSCETSPHIDEDIHFKDLEFDSINVDSTDFEDNETSQNDDAKVNLANLNKPLYPSSSHSGERVEKGKGFCRIYPLQQPLPEIRSFEQCVNFAEETSVTGKAEHRVKGPTELMKLYPNFDLVQSFVPDYMHAVLLVIVRQIMSLWIQTSSNDFSINQKSLRVLDHRILNIKFPQETTRKLRSTNEVLFWKASEFRIFLFVSPIILKNLISKNVYNHWLSLVHGISLLLGNEVTTNDLEEAEFALQKFVYGVKDIYGIQEQTYNIHLLHNLPQAVKSCDPLWAHSCFIYEGTLGKLKQFHHGTRGEASQILSSYAMQSILKLLILQENVKNSRVQAYIQNMQQKRHSTIRNPKINNYVVLGLQKSIKLPRVHEVELLKLLPMNNQKSLSSVVSYERMLYCNKLFSTKRQSAETDPSPKTQPHAQKEKILHHNQFGFREGRSTDDAIHQLVEKIQDAKNKQLHTMVISLDIQGAFDHLQYNSIRNSLDEINFPSHEIETLKDILIDRKVTIQTAQGPVNWSQQQGCAQGSCTGPMFWNLVANKIISEEWQPNVHLQAFADDSIFVISEPTGAKLKATAQAALTKFQHWTDKHQLKVSTEKSTTILISRLVSGPRLKWDNQIIKRSTSLKYLGVIIDNKLNWADHLMKTKLTHLHQKITRIAGTNWGLNKDLRRRLYKTVAERMILHGAAAWANPLPARQSRLLNSIQRKFLLNITGHIPLLQQPHYRL
;
A
#
# COMPACT_ATOMS: atom_id res chain seq x y z
N MET A 1 -7.66 -28.18 26.64
CA MET A 1 -6.38 -28.63 26.05
C MET A 1 -6.48 -30.04 25.45
N SER A 2 -7.65 -30.48 24.94
CA SER A 2 -7.83 -31.80 24.31
C SER A 2 -8.57 -31.73 22.96
N ALA A 3 -8.35 -30.68 22.18
CA ALA A 3 -8.94 -30.52 20.84
C ALA A 3 -7.93 -30.06 19.78
N PHE A 4 -6.64 -30.29 20.02
CA PHE A 4 -5.54 -29.94 19.11
C PHE A 4 -4.78 -31.16 18.56
N CYS A 5 -5.27 -32.39 18.79
CA CYS A 5 -4.55 -33.62 18.40
C CYS A 5 -5.05 -34.31 17.12
N ASP A 6 -6.16 -33.90 16.49
CA ASP A 6 -6.71 -34.66 15.35
C ASP A 6 -6.53 -33.96 14.00
N ALA A 7 -5.28 -33.63 13.68
CA ALA A 7 -4.88 -33.27 12.31
C ALA A 7 -3.47 -33.79 11.97
N GLU A 8 -3.11 -34.96 12.52
CA GLU A 8 -2.17 -35.87 11.90
C GLU A 8 -2.98 -36.86 11.06
N GLU A 9 -2.88 -36.77 9.74
CA GLU A 9 -2.93 -37.91 8.81
C GLU A 9 -2.96 -37.37 7.37
N ASN A 10 -2.06 -37.92 6.55
CA ASN A 10 -1.83 -37.66 5.11
C ASN A 10 -0.78 -36.61 4.73
N PHE A 11 0.43 -36.77 5.26
CA PHE A 11 1.65 -36.53 4.48
C PHE A 11 2.47 -37.82 4.44
N SER A 12 2.10 -38.74 3.56
CA SER A 12 2.93 -39.88 3.22
C SER A 12 4.10 -39.40 2.34
N CYS A 13 5.31 -39.51 2.88
CA CYS A 13 6.55 -39.40 2.13
C CYS A 13 6.65 -40.58 1.16
N GLU A 14 6.40 -40.37 -0.14
CA GLU A 14 6.91 -41.28 -1.16
C GLU A 14 8.33 -40.83 -1.52
N THR A 15 9.30 -41.57 -0.98
CA THR A 15 10.72 -41.54 -1.37
C THR A 15 10.88 -42.05 -2.81
N SER A 16 11.74 -41.41 -3.59
CA SER A 16 12.35 -42.01 -4.79
C SER A 16 13.88 -41.83 -4.71
N PRO A 17 14.70 -42.81 -5.15
CA PRO A 17 16.04 -43.04 -4.63
C PRO A 17 17.17 -42.41 -5.46
N HIS A 18 18.34 -42.32 -4.80
CA HIS A 18 19.69 -42.04 -5.31
C HIS A 18 20.08 -40.58 -5.59
N ILE A 19 21.03 -40.07 -4.80
CA ILE A 19 22.45 -39.87 -5.18
C ILE A 19 23.24 -39.77 -3.85
N ASP A 20 24.01 -40.82 -3.54
CA ASP A 20 25.09 -40.80 -2.54
C ASP A 20 26.32 -40.16 -3.17
N GLU A 21 26.79 -39.02 -2.66
CA GLU A 21 28.20 -38.63 -2.74
C GLU A 21 28.57 -37.86 -1.47
N ASP A 22 29.15 -38.58 -0.50
CA ASP A 22 29.73 -38.04 0.72
C ASP A 22 30.94 -37.14 0.41
N ILE A 23 30.93 -35.90 0.93
CA ILE A 23 32.11 -35.02 0.96
C ILE A 23 32.65 -35.00 2.39
N HIS A 24 33.74 -35.73 2.65
CA HIS A 24 34.42 -35.73 3.94
C HIS A 24 35.27 -34.46 4.15
N PHE A 25 35.06 -33.77 5.28
CA PHE A 25 35.58 -32.42 5.60
C PHE A 25 36.82 -32.38 6.52
N LYS A 26 37.67 -33.41 6.55
CA LYS A 26 38.68 -33.55 7.63
C LYS A 26 40.04 -32.85 7.46
N ASP A 27 40.42 -32.34 6.30
CA ASP A 27 41.85 -32.02 6.08
C ASP A 27 42.14 -30.56 5.73
N LEU A 28 42.13 -29.60 6.68
CA LEU A 28 42.69 -28.25 6.44
C LEU A 28 43.30 -27.60 7.70
N GLU A 29 44.63 -27.71 7.83
CA GLU A 29 45.51 -27.00 8.78
C GLU A 29 45.76 -25.53 8.37
N PHE A 30 46.04 -24.65 9.34
CA PHE A 30 46.19 -23.19 9.19
C PHE A 30 47.45 -22.68 9.89
N ASP A 31 48.27 -21.91 9.17
CA ASP A 31 49.36 -21.10 9.71
C ASP A 31 49.02 -19.60 9.65
N SER A 32 49.46 -18.88 10.69
CA SER A 32 49.11 -17.49 11.03
C SER A 32 50.30 -16.54 10.88
N ILE A 33 50.15 -15.38 10.21
CA ILE A 33 51.07 -14.22 10.34
C ILE A 33 50.33 -12.86 10.18
N ASN A 34 50.67 -11.95 11.12
CA ASN A 34 50.56 -10.47 11.27
C ASN A 34 50.85 -9.62 9.99
N VAL A 35 50.62 -8.31 9.84
CA VAL A 35 50.02 -7.11 10.51
C VAL A 35 50.19 -5.95 9.49
N ASP A 36 49.25 -5.00 9.39
CA ASP A 36 49.48 -3.53 9.41
C ASP A 36 48.36 -2.69 8.75
N SER A 37 48.01 -1.63 9.47
CA SER A 37 46.86 -0.73 9.34
C SER A 37 47.14 0.56 8.54
N THR A 38 46.11 1.16 7.92
CA THR A 38 45.87 2.64 7.90
C THR A 38 44.49 3.02 7.30
N ASP A 39 43.63 3.58 8.14
CA ASP A 39 42.81 4.82 8.08
C ASP A 39 41.77 5.20 6.98
N PHE A 40 40.84 6.07 7.45
CA PHE A 40 39.77 6.91 6.81
C PHE A 40 38.32 6.36 6.87
N GLU A 41 37.43 6.84 7.78
CA GLU A 41 36.56 8.06 7.74
C GLU A 41 35.69 8.13 6.45
N ASP A 42 34.35 8.24 6.42
CA ASP A 42 33.38 9.02 7.21
C ASP A 42 31.92 8.85 6.64
N ASN A 43 30.87 9.00 7.49
CA ASN A 43 29.51 9.60 7.27
C ASN A 43 28.57 9.12 6.12
N GLU A 44 27.23 9.18 6.12
CA GLU A 44 26.11 9.37 7.06
C GLU A 44 24.80 9.19 6.21
N THR A 45 23.71 8.74 6.86
CA THR A 45 22.28 9.10 6.64
C THR A 45 21.46 8.75 5.37
N SER A 46 20.31 8.09 5.61
CA SER A 46 18.91 8.53 5.30
C SER A 46 17.98 7.28 5.30
N GLN A 47 17.10 7.12 6.30
CA GLN A 47 15.71 7.61 6.46
C GLN A 47 14.61 6.76 5.78
N ASN A 48 13.64 6.37 6.63
CA ASN A 48 12.26 5.94 6.42
C ASN A 48 11.97 4.47 6.05
N ASP A 49 11.73 3.66 7.10
CA ASP A 49 11.13 2.32 7.04
C ASP A 49 10.18 2.09 8.25
N ASP A 50 9.35 3.09 8.58
CA ASP A 50 8.39 3.08 9.69
C ASP A 50 7.11 2.30 9.35
N ALA A 51 7.21 0.98 9.21
CA ALA A 51 6.07 0.05 9.37
C ALA A 51 6.50 -1.43 9.47
N LYS A 52 7.76 -1.72 9.82
CA LYS A 52 8.13 -3.06 10.29
C LYS A 52 7.79 -3.12 11.76
N VAL A 53 6.77 -3.89 12.11
CA VAL A 53 6.43 -4.22 13.48
C VAL A 53 7.72 -4.56 14.23
N ASN A 54 7.90 -3.86 15.35
CA ASN A 54 9.05 -3.87 16.25
C ASN A 54 9.32 -5.22 16.94
N LEU A 55 9.20 -6.36 16.26
CA LEU A 55 9.68 -7.65 16.77
C LEU A 55 11.21 -7.68 16.89
N ALA A 56 11.91 -6.91 16.03
CA ALA A 56 13.36 -6.71 16.17
C ALA A 56 13.75 -5.90 17.44
N ASN A 57 12.83 -5.13 18.00
CA ASN A 57 13.05 -4.38 19.25
C ASN A 57 12.66 -5.18 20.50
N LEU A 58 11.86 -6.25 20.37
CA LEU A 58 11.64 -7.25 21.42
C LEU A 58 12.83 -8.22 21.58
N ASN A 59 13.61 -8.43 20.51
CA ASN A 59 14.82 -9.28 20.56
C ASN A 59 16.06 -8.56 21.13
N LYS A 60 16.02 -7.24 21.32
CA LYS A 60 17.14 -6.44 21.83
C LYS A 60 17.28 -6.36 23.37
N PRO A 61 16.27 -6.62 24.22
CA PRO A 61 16.46 -6.53 25.67
C PRO A 61 16.36 -7.87 26.42
N LEU A 62 16.17 -9.03 25.78
CA LEU A 62 15.66 -10.22 26.48
C LEU A 62 16.17 -11.60 25.99
N TYR A 63 17.44 -11.76 25.55
CA TYR A 63 18.06 -13.10 25.71
C TYR A 63 18.82 -13.15 27.03
N PRO A 64 18.36 -13.95 28.00
CA PRO A 64 18.96 -13.93 29.32
C PRO A 64 20.04 -15.00 29.48
N SER A 65 20.67 -15.51 28.43
CA SER A 65 21.51 -16.70 28.58
C SER A 65 22.98 -16.42 28.94
N SER A 66 23.52 -15.20 28.83
CA SER A 66 24.91 -14.93 29.23
C SER A 66 25.04 -13.83 30.28
N SER A 67 25.85 -14.09 31.31
CA SER A 67 26.24 -13.13 32.35
C SER A 67 27.18 -12.02 31.84
N HIS A 68 27.58 -12.06 30.56
CA HIS A 68 28.54 -11.13 29.98
C HIS A 68 27.94 -9.71 29.79
N SER A 69 28.51 -8.70 30.45
CA SER A 69 28.05 -7.30 30.41
C SER A 69 28.33 -6.58 29.07
N GLY A 70 29.29 -7.13 28.30
CA GLY A 70 29.70 -6.66 26.97
C GLY A 70 30.69 -5.50 27.04
N GLU A 71 31.64 -5.48 26.13
CA GLU A 71 32.74 -4.48 26.10
C GLU A 71 32.49 -3.43 25.01
N ARG A 72 32.82 -2.16 25.28
CA ARG A 72 32.70 -1.09 24.28
C ARG A 72 33.99 -1.01 23.46
N VAL A 73 33.86 -1.06 22.15
CA VAL A 73 34.97 -0.91 21.20
C VAL A 73 34.59 0.12 20.13
N GLU A 74 35.57 0.83 19.62
CA GLU A 74 35.39 1.81 18.54
C GLU A 74 35.04 1.10 17.21
N LYS A 75 34.09 1.66 16.47
CA LYS A 75 33.68 1.18 15.14
C LYS A 75 33.33 2.38 14.28
N GLY A 76 34.23 2.76 13.38
CA GLY A 76 34.13 4.02 12.65
C GLY A 76 34.13 5.21 13.61
N LYS A 77 33.22 6.16 13.42
CA LYS A 77 33.10 7.38 14.25
C LYS A 77 32.31 7.20 15.55
N GLY A 78 31.95 5.97 15.89
CA GLY A 78 31.12 5.64 17.05
C GLY A 78 31.66 4.45 17.82
N PHE A 79 30.92 4.04 18.85
CA PHE A 79 31.25 2.86 19.64
C PHE A 79 30.22 1.75 19.38
N CYS A 80 30.69 0.53 19.11
CA CYS A 80 29.87 -0.67 19.18
C CYS A 80 30.10 -1.39 20.50
N ARG A 81 29.16 -2.27 20.91
CA ARG A 81 29.38 -3.17 22.04
C ARG A 81 29.57 -4.59 21.51
N ILE A 82 30.62 -5.23 21.96
CA ILE A 82 31.05 -6.56 21.57
C ILE A 82 30.90 -7.55 22.72
N TYR A 83 30.88 -8.83 22.37
CA TYR A 83 30.72 -9.95 23.29
C TYR A 83 31.76 -11.01 22.95
N PRO A 84 33.04 -10.76 23.27
CA PRO A 84 34.10 -11.73 23.03
C PRO A 84 33.83 -12.99 23.85
N LEU A 85 34.01 -14.15 23.22
CA LEU A 85 34.02 -15.41 23.95
C LEU A 85 35.30 -15.48 24.79
N GLN A 86 35.13 -15.55 26.11
CA GLN A 86 36.21 -15.78 27.07
C GLN A 86 36.21 -17.27 27.46
N GLN A 87 37.39 -17.83 27.78
CA GLN A 87 37.51 -19.14 28.40
C GLN A 87 37.90 -18.98 29.89
N PRO A 88 37.18 -19.61 30.83
CA PRO A 88 36.01 -20.47 30.64
C PRO A 88 34.78 -19.70 30.14
N LEU A 89 33.86 -20.41 29.48
CA LEU A 89 32.61 -19.83 28.99
C LEU A 89 31.83 -19.16 30.14
N PRO A 90 31.22 -17.98 29.92
CA PRO A 90 30.43 -17.32 30.95
C PRO A 90 29.27 -18.20 31.43
N GLU A 91 29.01 -18.21 32.73
CA GLU A 91 27.88 -18.95 33.29
C GLU A 91 26.54 -18.47 32.72
N ILE A 92 25.65 -19.44 32.50
CA ILE A 92 24.27 -19.18 32.10
C ILE A 92 23.55 -18.51 33.26
N ARG A 93 22.88 -17.39 32.99
CA ARG A 93 22.16 -16.62 34.00
C ARG A 93 21.02 -17.45 34.59
N SER A 94 20.79 -17.37 35.90
CA SER A 94 19.58 -17.94 36.52
C SER A 94 18.41 -16.95 36.49
N PHE A 95 17.18 -17.47 36.67
CA PHE A 95 16.00 -16.62 36.85
C PHE A 95 16.17 -15.64 38.03
N GLU A 96 16.68 -16.14 39.17
CA GLU A 96 16.95 -15.32 40.36
C GLU A 96 17.94 -14.19 40.09
N GLN A 97 19.03 -14.48 39.37
CA GLN A 97 19.99 -13.45 38.96
C GLN A 97 19.33 -12.39 38.07
N CYS A 98 18.44 -12.80 37.16
CA CYS A 98 17.71 -11.88 36.30
C CYS A 98 16.77 -10.95 37.10
N VAL A 99 16.13 -11.47 38.15
CA VAL A 99 15.31 -10.69 39.09
C VAL A 99 16.17 -9.71 39.88
N ASN A 100 17.30 -10.18 40.43
CA ASN A 100 18.22 -9.32 41.19
C ASN A 100 18.74 -8.14 40.35
N PHE A 101 19.14 -8.39 39.09
CA PHE A 101 19.58 -7.33 38.18
C PHE A 101 18.44 -6.36 37.81
N ALA A 102 17.20 -6.85 37.72
CA ALA A 102 16.03 -6.01 37.46
C ALA A 102 15.69 -5.09 38.64
N GLU A 103 15.78 -5.62 39.85
CA GLU A 103 15.61 -4.84 41.08
C GLU A 103 16.73 -3.80 41.23
N GLU A 104 17.99 -4.19 41.01
CA GLU A 104 19.13 -3.27 41.04
C GLU A 104 19.01 -2.16 39.99
N THR A 105 18.58 -2.50 38.76
CA THR A 105 18.30 -1.50 37.71
C THR A 105 17.18 -0.53 38.10
N SER A 106 16.19 -0.99 38.86
CA SER A 106 15.10 -0.13 39.36
C SER A 106 15.60 0.87 40.39
N VAL A 107 16.62 0.51 41.16
CA VAL A 107 17.27 1.38 42.16
C VAL A 107 18.26 2.33 41.50
N THR A 108 19.10 1.84 40.59
CA THR A 108 20.22 2.62 40.01
C THR A 108 19.82 3.42 38.78
N GLY A 109 18.71 3.09 38.12
CA GLY A 109 18.27 3.66 36.84
C GLY A 109 19.18 3.32 35.65
N LYS A 110 20.17 2.44 35.85
CA LYS A 110 21.13 2.00 34.83
C LYS A 110 20.95 0.51 34.58
N ALA A 111 20.97 0.12 33.30
CA ALA A 111 20.76 -1.28 32.92
C ALA A 111 21.93 -2.16 33.39
N GLU A 112 21.66 -3.06 34.34
CA GLU A 112 22.62 -4.02 34.85
C GLU A 112 22.62 -5.29 34.00
N HIS A 113 23.79 -5.68 33.48
CA HIS A 113 23.96 -6.92 32.70
C HIS A 113 22.92 -7.09 31.56
N ARG A 114 22.52 -5.95 30.97
CA ARG A 114 21.47 -5.79 29.94
C ARG A 114 20.02 -5.99 30.39
N VAL A 115 19.78 -6.28 31.66
CA VAL A 115 18.45 -6.18 32.25
C VAL A 115 18.12 -4.69 32.41
N LYS A 116 16.99 -4.25 31.84
CA LYS A 116 16.59 -2.83 31.83
C LYS A 116 15.63 -2.47 32.95
N GLY A 117 15.30 -3.43 33.80
CA GLY A 117 14.30 -3.32 34.85
C GLY A 117 13.33 -4.50 34.83
N PRO A 118 12.39 -4.53 35.79
CA PRO A 118 11.44 -5.61 35.95
C PRO A 118 10.46 -5.66 34.77
N THR A 119 10.06 -6.86 34.39
CA THR A 119 9.01 -7.11 33.39
C THR A 119 7.87 -7.88 34.03
N GLU A 120 6.64 -7.60 33.60
CA GLU A 120 5.45 -8.32 34.07
C GLU A 120 5.54 -9.83 33.80
N LEU A 121 6.33 -10.24 32.80
CA LEU A 121 6.58 -11.64 32.51
C LEU A 121 7.36 -12.37 33.63
N MET A 122 8.08 -11.64 34.49
CA MET A 122 8.74 -12.23 35.68
C MET A 122 7.72 -12.83 36.65
N LYS A 123 6.50 -12.28 36.70
CA LYS A 123 5.43 -12.75 37.60
C LYS A 123 4.87 -14.11 37.19
N LEU A 124 5.18 -14.58 35.98
CA LEU A 124 4.72 -15.86 35.46
C LEU A 124 5.56 -17.04 35.94
N TYR A 125 6.68 -16.79 36.64
CA TYR A 125 7.47 -17.81 37.30
C TYR A 125 6.66 -18.52 38.41
N PRO A 126 6.79 -19.85 38.59
CA PRO A 126 7.70 -20.77 37.91
C PRO A 126 7.20 -21.30 36.56
N ASN A 127 5.96 -20.98 36.16
CA ASN A 127 5.34 -21.53 34.94
C ASN A 127 5.96 -20.99 33.64
N PHE A 128 6.68 -19.88 33.71
CA PHE A 128 7.40 -19.28 32.58
C PHE A 128 8.73 -18.71 33.06
N ASP A 129 9.82 -19.45 32.85
CA ASP A 129 11.18 -18.98 33.13
C ASP A 129 11.67 -18.12 31.96
N LEU A 130 11.88 -16.83 32.19
CA LEU A 130 12.35 -15.89 31.17
C LEU A 130 13.67 -16.31 30.52
N VAL A 131 14.57 -16.94 31.26
CA VAL A 131 15.88 -17.35 30.74
C VAL A 131 15.72 -18.47 29.73
N GLN A 132 14.89 -19.46 30.05
CA GLN A 132 14.76 -20.68 29.26
C GLN A 132 13.65 -20.61 28.21
N SER A 133 12.66 -19.74 28.40
CA SER A 133 11.44 -19.70 27.57
C SER A 133 11.54 -18.79 26.35
N PHE A 134 12.61 -17.99 26.21
CA PHE A 134 12.90 -17.24 24.99
C PHE A 134 13.96 -17.99 24.18
N VAL A 135 13.63 -18.33 22.93
CA VAL A 135 14.50 -19.10 22.02
C VAL A 135 14.82 -18.34 20.73
N PRO A 136 16.11 -18.20 20.33
CA PRO A 136 16.47 -17.32 19.23
C PRO A 136 15.82 -17.80 17.93
N ASP A 137 15.02 -16.93 17.30
CA ASP A 137 14.36 -17.29 16.06
C ASP A 137 15.36 -17.37 14.91
N TYR A 138 15.40 -18.52 14.23
CA TYR A 138 16.22 -18.78 13.06
C TYR A 138 16.06 -17.73 11.95
N MET A 139 14.83 -17.30 11.64
CA MET A 139 14.58 -16.38 10.53
C MET A 139 15.19 -14.99 10.79
N HIS A 140 15.01 -14.45 11.99
CA HIS A 140 15.52 -13.13 12.35
C HIS A 140 16.99 -13.17 12.79
N ALA A 141 17.36 -14.06 13.71
CA ALA A 141 18.69 -14.09 14.30
C ALA A 141 19.75 -14.59 13.32
N VAL A 142 19.47 -15.67 12.58
CA VAL A 142 20.46 -16.26 11.67
C VAL A 142 20.38 -15.59 10.30
N LEU A 143 19.22 -15.61 9.65
CA LEU A 143 19.13 -15.22 8.24
C LEU A 143 19.17 -13.70 8.01
N LEU A 144 18.26 -12.95 8.65
CA LEU A 144 18.16 -11.50 8.43
C LEU A 144 19.25 -10.69 9.12
N VAL A 145 19.92 -11.28 10.11
CA VAL A 145 20.97 -10.61 10.88
C VAL A 145 22.35 -11.14 10.49
N ILE A 146 22.69 -12.39 10.82
CA ILE A 146 24.06 -12.90 10.67
C ILE A 146 24.44 -13.13 9.21
N VAL A 147 23.64 -13.92 8.47
CA VAL A 147 23.90 -14.21 7.05
C VAL A 147 23.95 -12.91 6.26
N ARG A 148 22.99 -12.00 6.51
CA ARG A 148 22.99 -10.67 5.88
C ARG A 148 24.21 -9.82 6.25
N GLN A 149 24.64 -9.82 7.52
CA GLN A 149 25.82 -9.07 7.97
C GLN A 149 27.08 -9.55 7.26
N ILE A 150 27.33 -10.86 7.26
CA ILE A 150 28.51 -11.45 6.61
C ILE A 150 28.49 -11.22 5.09
N MET A 151 27.35 -11.42 4.42
CA MET A 151 27.22 -11.09 3.00
C MET A 151 27.50 -9.61 2.70
N SER A 152 27.01 -8.72 3.56
CA SER A 152 27.22 -7.29 3.39
C SER A 152 28.70 -6.95 3.55
N LEU A 153 29.39 -7.55 4.53
CA LEU A 153 30.84 -7.38 4.69
C LEU A 153 31.58 -7.82 3.43
N TRP A 154 31.29 -9.00 2.89
CA TRP A 154 31.97 -9.49 1.69
C TRP A 154 31.75 -8.63 0.44
N ILE A 155 30.58 -8.00 0.29
CA ILE A 155 30.21 -7.24 -0.92
C ILE A 155 30.56 -5.75 -0.79
N GLN A 156 30.39 -5.17 0.41
CA GLN A 156 30.47 -3.71 0.61
C GLN A 156 31.83 -3.23 1.08
N THR A 157 32.62 -4.10 1.72
CA THR A 157 33.99 -3.73 2.07
C THR A 157 34.89 -3.95 0.87
N SER A 158 35.76 -2.98 0.60
CA SER A 158 36.82 -3.07 -0.39
C SER A 158 38.16 -3.24 0.31
N SER A 159 39.06 -4.02 -0.29
CA SER A 159 40.47 -4.11 0.12
C SER A 159 40.79 -4.89 1.39
N ASN A 160 39.86 -5.67 1.94
CA ASN A 160 40.16 -6.66 3.00
C ASN A 160 40.25 -8.08 2.43
N ASP A 161 40.97 -8.96 3.12
CA ASP A 161 41.18 -10.37 2.69
C ASP A 161 39.90 -11.21 2.65
N PHE A 162 38.83 -10.75 3.32
CA PHE A 162 37.50 -11.35 3.30
C PHE A 162 36.54 -10.74 2.27
N SER A 163 36.94 -9.67 1.58
CA SER A 163 36.12 -9.01 0.57
C SER A 163 36.12 -9.77 -0.76
N ILE A 164 34.97 -9.82 -1.42
CA ILE A 164 34.85 -10.39 -2.77
C ILE A 164 35.20 -9.30 -3.79
N ASN A 165 36.29 -9.49 -4.54
CA ASN A 165 36.67 -8.57 -5.59
C ASN A 165 35.62 -8.49 -6.71
N GLN A 166 35.62 -7.40 -7.48
CA GLN A 166 34.59 -7.14 -8.49
C GLN A 166 34.49 -8.22 -9.59
N LYS A 167 35.61 -8.89 -9.92
CA LYS A 167 35.63 -9.98 -10.91
C LYS A 167 34.92 -11.22 -10.35
N SER A 168 35.27 -11.64 -9.13
CA SER A 168 34.63 -12.74 -8.42
C SER A 168 33.16 -12.45 -8.13
N LEU A 169 32.78 -11.21 -7.86
CA LEU A 169 31.38 -10.80 -7.64
C LEU A 169 30.51 -11.00 -8.89
N ARG A 170 31.04 -10.69 -10.09
CA ARG A 170 30.34 -10.96 -11.36
C ARG A 170 30.16 -12.47 -11.59
N VAL A 171 31.15 -13.27 -11.22
CA VAL A 171 31.05 -14.74 -11.30
C VAL A 171 30.01 -15.26 -10.31
N LEU A 172 29.98 -14.73 -9.09
CA LEU A 172 28.97 -15.08 -8.09
C LEU A 172 27.55 -14.75 -8.57
N ASP A 173 27.34 -13.55 -9.11
CA ASP A 173 26.04 -13.13 -9.65
C ASP A 173 25.59 -14.04 -10.80
N HIS A 174 26.51 -14.39 -11.71
CA HIS A 174 26.22 -15.34 -12.78
C HIS A 174 25.88 -16.74 -12.26
N ARG A 175 26.56 -17.23 -11.21
CA ARG A 175 26.23 -18.52 -10.57
C ARG A 175 24.84 -18.48 -9.92
N ILE A 176 24.51 -17.39 -9.23
CA ILE A 176 23.22 -17.18 -8.58
C ILE A 176 22.07 -17.16 -9.59
N LEU A 177 22.22 -16.46 -10.72
CA LEU A 177 21.16 -16.34 -11.72
C LEU A 177 20.90 -17.63 -12.51
N ASN A 178 21.92 -18.50 -12.61
CA ASN A 178 21.83 -19.73 -13.41
C ASN A 178 21.62 -21.01 -12.59
N ILE A 179 21.68 -20.94 -11.26
CA ILE A 179 21.44 -22.12 -10.44
C ILE A 179 19.98 -22.59 -10.59
N LYS A 180 19.82 -23.91 -10.71
CA LYS A 180 18.50 -24.56 -10.77
C LYS A 180 18.14 -25.06 -9.39
N PHE A 181 16.91 -24.79 -8.98
CA PHE A 181 16.37 -25.22 -7.70
C PHE A 181 15.31 -26.31 -7.90
N PRO A 182 15.13 -27.21 -6.92
CA PRO A 182 14.04 -28.19 -6.93
C PRO A 182 12.69 -27.50 -6.68
N GLN A 183 11.58 -28.17 -7.01
CA GLN A 183 10.24 -27.56 -7.08
C GLN A 183 9.73 -27.01 -5.74
N GLU A 184 10.26 -27.51 -4.64
CA GLU A 184 9.94 -27.17 -3.25
C GLU A 184 10.44 -25.76 -2.87
N THR A 185 11.32 -25.17 -3.68
CA THR A 185 11.80 -23.80 -3.45
C THR A 185 10.74 -22.75 -3.80
N THR A 186 10.32 -22.00 -2.79
CA THR A 186 9.24 -21.01 -2.93
C THR A 186 9.65 -19.73 -3.67
N ARG A 187 10.97 -19.50 -3.88
CA ARG A 187 11.52 -18.26 -4.44
C ARG A 187 12.88 -18.51 -5.12
N LYS A 188 13.24 -17.69 -6.11
CA LYS A 188 14.58 -17.66 -6.71
C LYS A 188 15.45 -16.57 -6.06
N LEU A 189 16.75 -16.78 -6.02
CA LEU A 189 17.71 -15.74 -5.63
C LEU A 189 17.76 -14.62 -6.67
N ARG A 190 17.81 -13.38 -6.20
CA ARG A 190 17.98 -12.17 -7.03
C ARG A 190 19.46 -11.79 -7.14
N SER A 191 19.78 -10.82 -7.98
CA SER A 191 21.17 -10.39 -8.21
C SER A 191 21.87 -9.95 -6.92
N THR A 192 23.21 -10.10 -6.87
CA THR A 192 24.08 -9.65 -5.78
C THR A 192 23.96 -8.13 -5.52
N ASN A 193 23.58 -7.36 -6.53
CA ASN A 193 23.31 -5.92 -6.40
C ASN A 193 22.09 -5.61 -5.50
N GLU A 194 21.18 -6.58 -5.31
CA GLU A 194 19.97 -6.42 -4.51
C GLU A 194 20.08 -7.05 -3.11
N VAL A 195 21.27 -7.51 -2.69
CA VAL A 195 21.44 -8.27 -1.43
C VAL A 195 20.90 -7.54 -0.21
N LEU A 196 21.04 -6.22 -0.15
CA LEU A 196 20.45 -5.38 0.91
C LEU A 196 18.92 -5.52 1.04
N PHE A 197 18.24 -5.86 -0.05
CA PHE A 197 16.79 -5.99 -0.16
C PHE A 197 16.31 -7.44 -0.25
N TRP A 198 17.19 -8.42 -0.06
CA TRP A 198 16.81 -9.83 -0.02
C TRP A 198 15.91 -10.11 1.19
N LYS A 199 14.92 -10.99 1.00
CA LYS A 199 14.05 -11.47 2.07
C LYS A 199 14.71 -12.62 2.84
N ALA A 200 14.22 -12.92 4.04
CA ALA A 200 14.71 -14.04 4.83
C ALA A 200 14.69 -15.37 4.06
N SER A 201 13.66 -15.63 3.25
CA SER A 201 13.57 -16.81 2.40
C SER A 201 14.69 -16.90 1.36
N GLU A 202 15.22 -15.77 0.89
CA GLU A 202 16.35 -15.73 -0.05
C GLU A 202 17.66 -15.97 0.67
N PHE A 203 17.87 -15.36 1.84
CA PHE A 203 19.03 -15.68 2.68
C PHE A 203 19.06 -17.14 3.12
N ARG A 204 17.90 -17.77 3.35
CA ARG A 204 17.79 -19.21 3.61
C ARG A 204 18.33 -20.03 2.44
N ILE A 205 17.85 -19.75 1.23
CA ILE A 205 18.29 -20.45 0.01
C ILE A 205 19.78 -20.22 -0.22
N PHE A 206 20.23 -18.98 -0.05
CA PHE A 206 21.63 -18.62 -0.18
C PHE A 206 22.49 -19.42 0.80
N LEU A 207 22.12 -19.51 2.07
CA LEU A 207 22.89 -20.23 3.10
C LEU A 207 23.19 -21.68 2.66
N PHE A 208 22.18 -22.41 2.19
CA PHE A 208 22.35 -23.81 1.77
C PHE A 208 23.10 -23.98 0.45
N VAL A 209 22.99 -23.03 -0.46
CA VAL A 209 23.66 -23.10 -1.78
C VAL A 209 25.07 -22.52 -1.72
N SER A 210 25.37 -21.70 -0.72
CA SER A 210 26.62 -20.98 -0.57
C SER A 210 27.90 -21.84 -0.66
N PRO A 211 27.97 -23.11 -0.16
CA PRO A 211 29.15 -23.96 -0.35
C PRO A 211 29.49 -24.16 -1.82
N ILE A 212 28.48 -24.30 -2.67
CA ILE A 212 28.67 -24.54 -4.11
C ILE A 212 29.03 -23.24 -4.83
N ILE A 213 28.25 -22.17 -4.58
CA ILE A 213 28.38 -20.93 -5.37
C ILE A 213 29.58 -20.08 -4.96
N LEU A 214 30.08 -20.17 -3.73
CA LEU A 214 31.25 -19.42 -3.24
C LEU A 214 32.59 -20.13 -3.49
N LYS A 215 32.56 -21.40 -3.91
CA LYS A 215 33.78 -22.19 -4.15
C LYS A 215 34.73 -21.46 -5.12
N ASN A 216 35.97 -21.26 -4.68
CA ASN A 216 37.04 -20.54 -5.39
C ASN A 216 36.78 -19.03 -5.64
N LEU A 217 35.85 -18.39 -4.93
CA LEU A 217 35.57 -16.95 -5.07
C LEU A 217 36.06 -16.10 -3.89
N ILE A 218 36.25 -16.71 -2.73
CA ILE A 218 36.76 -16.11 -1.48
C ILE A 218 38.00 -16.87 -0.99
N SER A 219 38.77 -16.28 -0.08
CA SER A 219 39.96 -16.91 0.48
C SER A 219 39.58 -18.21 1.22
N LYS A 220 40.50 -19.17 1.22
CA LYS A 220 40.29 -20.50 1.81
C LYS A 220 39.94 -20.43 3.30
N ASN A 221 40.54 -19.48 4.02
CA ASN A 221 40.25 -19.21 5.43
C ASN A 221 38.79 -18.77 5.63
N VAL A 222 38.36 -17.75 4.88
CA VAL A 222 37.00 -17.19 4.97
C VAL A 222 35.95 -18.22 4.52
N TYR A 223 36.28 -19.02 3.50
CA TYR A 223 35.41 -20.11 3.03
C TYR A 223 35.20 -21.19 4.09
N ASN A 224 36.27 -21.69 4.69
CA ASN A 224 36.19 -22.72 5.74
C ASN A 224 35.48 -22.21 7.00
N HIS A 225 35.73 -20.95 7.36
CA HIS A 225 35.04 -20.29 8.45
C HIS A 225 33.54 -20.22 8.18
N TRP A 226 33.13 -19.75 7.00
CA TRP A 226 31.73 -19.71 6.59
C TRP A 226 31.06 -21.09 6.60
N LEU A 227 31.77 -22.13 6.14
CA LEU A 227 31.25 -23.50 6.16
C LEU A 227 30.98 -24.01 7.58
N SER A 228 31.71 -23.53 8.60
CA SER A 228 31.43 -23.88 10.00
C SER A 228 30.03 -23.40 10.43
N LEU A 229 29.61 -22.21 9.97
CA LEU A 229 28.23 -21.73 10.19
C LEU A 229 27.21 -22.55 9.40
N VAL A 230 27.47 -22.82 8.12
CA VAL A 230 26.55 -23.60 7.27
C VAL A 230 26.32 -24.99 7.86
N HIS A 231 27.41 -25.65 8.28
CA HIS A 231 27.38 -26.98 8.88
C HIS A 231 26.56 -26.99 10.18
N GLY A 232 26.93 -26.13 11.14
CA GLY A 232 26.24 -26.07 12.43
C GLY A 232 24.75 -25.76 12.30
N ILE A 233 24.37 -24.81 11.42
CA ILE A 233 22.96 -24.50 11.19
C ILE A 233 22.20 -25.64 10.47
N SER A 234 22.86 -26.38 9.57
CA SER A 234 22.22 -27.48 8.85
C SER A 234 21.88 -28.64 9.78
N LEU A 235 22.77 -28.98 10.71
CA LEU A 235 22.52 -29.98 11.75
C LEU A 235 21.32 -29.60 12.63
N LEU A 236 21.27 -28.34 13.09
CA LEU A 236 20.17 -27.85 13.94
C LEU A 236 18.81 -27.71 13.22
N LEU A 237 18.79 -27.83 11.88
CA LEU A 237 17.59 -27.80 11.05
C LEU A 237 17.15 -29.21 10.60
N GLY A 238 17.79 -30.27 11.10
CA GLY A 238 17.40 -31.65 10.84
C GLY A 238 15.94 -31.93 11.21
N ASN A 239 15.34 -32.92 10.53
CA ASN A 239 14.03 -33.44 10.92
C ASN A 239 14.10 -34.17 12.27
N GLU A 240 15.24 -34.82 12.51
CA GLU A 240 15.63 -35.43 13.78
C GLU A 240 17.03 -34.90 14.09
N VAL A 241 17.25 -34.44 15.33
CA VAL A 241 18.55 -33.89 15.77
C VAL A 241 19.03 -34.75 16.92
N THR A 242 20.10 -35.51 16.70
CA THR A 242 20.68 -36.39 17.73
C THR A 242 21.57 -35.61 18.69
N THR A 243 21.97 -36.22 19.80
CA THR A 243 22.93 -35.61 20.74
C THR A 243 24.29 -35.37 20.10
N ASN A 244 24.73 -36.27 19.20
CA ASN A 244 25.97 -36.10 18.45
C ASN A 244 25.87 -34.89 17.50
N ASP A 245 24.74 -34.72 16.82
CA ASP A 245 24.51 -33.55 15.95
C ASP A 245 24.54 -32.24 16.74
N LEU A 246 24.02 -32.24 17.97
CA LEU A 246 24.08 -31.07 18.86
C LEU A 246 25.51 -30.73 19.28
N GLU A 247 26.30 -31.74 19.67
CA GLU A 247 27.71 -31.55 20.06
C GLU A 247 28.55 -31.05 18.89
N GLU A 248 28.34 -31.60 17.70
CA GLU A 248 29.02 -31.19 16.48
C GLU A 248 28.60 -29.79 16.02
N ALA A 249 27.31 -29.47 16.08
CA ALA A 249 26.79 -28.14 15.80
C ALA A 249 27.32 -27.10 16.80
N GLU A 250 27.38 -27.45 18.08
CA GLU A 250 27.94 -26.58 19.12
C GLU A 250 29.41 -26.28 18.84
N PHE A 251 30.23 -27.30 18.55
CA PHE A 251 31.62 -27.13 18.20
C PHE A 251 31.81 -26.24 16.95
N ALA A 252 31.04 -26.50 15.88
CA ALA A 252 31.11 -25.74 14.63
C ALA A 252 30.71 -24.27 14.82
N LEU A 253 29.64 -24.00 15.58
CA LEU A 253 29.18 -22.65 15.86
C LEU A 253 30.13 -21.90 16.80
N GLN A 254 30.68 -22.56 17.83
CA GLN A 254 31.71 -21.96 18.68
C GLN A 254 32.93 -21.57 17.85
N LYS A 255 33.44 -22.48 17.00
CA LYS A 255 34.56 -22.20 16.08
C LYS A 255 34.27 -21.02 15.17
N PHE A 256 33.04 -20.92 14.65
CA PHE A 256 32.60 -19.76 13.88
C PHE A 256 32.67 -18.47 14.71
N VAL A 257 32.07 -18.44 15.91
CA VAL A 257 32.03 -17.23 16.75
C VAL A 257 33.44 -16.77 17.17
N TYR A 258 34.34 -17.69 17.51
CA TYR A 258 35.75 -17.37 17.79
C TYR A 258 36.44 -16.74 16.57
N GLY A 259 36.32 -17.37 15.39
CA GLY A 259 36.99 -16.89 14.18
C GLY A 259 36.46 -15.56 13.64
N VAL A 260 35.32 -15.04 14.11
CA VAL A 260 34.79 -13.74 13.66
C VAL A 260 35.74 -12.60 14.00
N LYS A 261 36.37 -12.62 15.19
CA LYS A 261 37.33 -11.59 15.59
C LYS A 261 38.52 -11.56 14.65
N ASP A 262 39.09 -12.72 14.36
CA ASP A 262 40.34 -12.83 13.61
C ASP A 262 40.14 -12.57 12.12
N ILE A 263 38.96 -12.90 11.57
CA ILE A 263 38.67 -12.77 10.14
C ILE A 263 38.04 -11.41 9.81
N TYR A 264 37.03 -10.98 10.58
CA TYR A 264 36.25 -9.77 10.26
C TYR A 264 36.56 -8.59 11.18
N GLY A 265 37.32 -8.82 12.24
CA GLY A 265 37.66 -7.84 13.26
C GLY A 265 36.78 -7.95 14.51
N ILE A 266 37.35 -7.51 15.65
CA ILE A 266 36.72 -7.59 16.96
C ILE A 266 35.38 -6.84 17.03
N GLN A 267 35.23 -5.76 16.27
CA GLN A 267 34.03 -4.95 16.13
C GLN A 267 32.82 -5.70 15.52
N GLU A 268 33.06 -6.85 14.88
CA GLU A 268 32.02 -7.71 14.30
C GLU A 268 31.55 -8.81 15.26
N GLN A 269 32.21 -9.01 16.42
CA GLN A 269 31.73 -9.86 17.52
C GLN A 269 30.57 -9.22 18.27
N THR A 270 29.51 -8.92 17.53
CA THR A 270 28.29 -8.32 18.05
C THR A 270 27.51 -9.34 18.89
N TYR A 271 26.56 -8.84 19.68
CA TYR A 271 25.60 -9.66 20.40
C TYR A 271 24.93 -10.73 19.53
N ASN A 272 24.60 -10.42 18.28
CA ASN A 272 23.93 -11.36 17.39
C ASN A 272 24.83 -12.53 16.99
N ILE A 273 26.14 -12.28 16.83
CA ILE A 273 27.13 -13.33 16.60
C ILE A 273 27.25 -14.20 17.85
N HIS A 274 27.28 -13.59 19.05
CA HIS A 274 27.31 -14.31 20.32
C HIS A 274 26.06 -15.18 20.54
N LEU A 275 24.88 -14.77 20.05
CA LEU A 275 23.64 -15.56 20.14
C LEU A 275 23.74 -16.94 19.46
N LEU A 276 24.62 -17.13 18.48
CA LEU A 276 24.81 -18.44 17.82
C LEU A 276 25.20 -19.54 18.80
N HIS A 277 25.98 -19.20 19.83
CA HIS A 277 26.40 -20.14 20.87
C HIS A 277 25.21 -20.75 21.62
N ASN A 278 24.09 -20.04 21.71
CA ASN A 278 22.89 -20.49 22.40
C ASN A 278 21.96 -21.37 21.54
N LEU A 279 22.19 -21.46 20.22
CA LEU A 279 21.29 -22.20 19.33
C LEU A 279 21.21 -23.71 19.63
N PRO A 280 22.32 -24.42 19.93
CA PRO A 280 22.26 -25.83 20.31
C PRO A 280 21.42 -26.05 21.58
N GLN A 281 21.62 -25.20 22.60
CA GLN A 281 20.85 -25.28 23.84
C GLN A 281 19.36 -24.98 23.63
N ALA A 282 19.05 -24.07 22.72
CA ALA A 282 17.69 -23.79 22.29
C ALA A 282 17.02 -25.01 21.64
N VAL A 283 17.72 -25.71 20.75
CA VAL A 283 17.21 -26.93 20.11
C VAL A 283 17.02 -28.05 21.14
N LYS A 284 17.93 -28.17 22.10
CA LYS A 284 17.82 -29.12 23.22
C LYS A 284 16.60 -28.86 24.12
N SER A 285 16.18 -27.61 24.26
CA SER A 285 15.14 -27.21 25.22
C SER A 285 13.74 -27.08 24.61
N CYS A 286 13.63 -26.81 23.30
CA CYS A 286 12.35 -26.62 22.65
C CYS A 286 12.09 -27.63 21.54
N ASP A 287 12.91 -27.62 20.48
CA ASP A 287 12.84 -28.51 19.30
C ASP A 287 13.80 -27.98 18.21
N PRO A 288 13.99 -28.68 17.07
CA PRO A 288 14.78 -28.18 15.94
C PRO A 288 14.41 -26.75 15.51
N LEU A 289 15.38 -26.01 14.95
CA LEU A 289 15.24 -24.56 14.68
C LEU A 289 14.05 -24.19 13.79
N TRP A 290 13.57 -25.12 12.95
CA TRP A 290 12.42 -24.90 12.09
C TRP A 290 11.09 -24.93 12.86
N ALA A 291 11.00 -25.65 13.98
CA ALA A 291 9.78 -25.85 14.76
C ALA A 291 9.28 -24.55 15.42
N HIS A 292 10.21 -23.75 15.93
CA HIS A 292 9.92 -22.46 16.56
C HIS A 292 10.25 -21.26 15.64
N SER A 293 10.33 -21.48 14.32
CA SER A 293 10.67 -20.41 13.37
C SER A 293 9.50 -19.47 13.06
N CYS A 294 9.79 -18.17 13.01
CA CYS A 294 8.86 -17.11 12.63
C CYS A 294 8.34 -17.21 11.18
N PHE A 295 8.92 -18.04 10.32
CA PHE A 295 8.42 -18.26 8.95
C PHE A 295 6.95 -18.72 8.94
N ILE A 296 6.57 -19.61 9.86
CA ILE A 296 5.20 -20.15 9.96
C ILE A 296 4.23 -19.04 10.39
N TYR A 297 4.65 -18.24 11.37
CA TYR A 297 3.87 -17.13 11.91
C TYR A 297 3.67 -16.02 10.87
N GLU A 298 4.74 -15.55 10.21
CA GLU A 298 4.61 -14.53 9.15
C GLU A 298 3.77 -15.02 7.97
N GLY A 299 3.96 -16.28 7.56
CA GLY A 299 3.17 -16.90 6.50
C GLY A 299 1.68 -16.95 6.86
N THR A 300 1.36 -17.29 8.11
CA THR A 300 -0.02 -17.34 8.62
C THR A 300 -0.61 -15.95 8.78
N LEU A 301 0.16 -14.99 9.30
CA LEU A 301 -0.25 -13.59 9.38
C LEU A 301 -0.53 -13.00 8.00
N GLY A 302 0.26 -13.36 6.99
CA GLY A 302 0.03 -13.02 5.60
C GLY A 302 -1.31 -13.56 5.05
N LYS A 303 -1.75 -14.74 5.50
CA LYS A 303 -3.08 -15.29 5.18
C LYS A 303 -4.18 -14.56 5.95
N LEU A 304 -3.99 -14.29 7.24
CA LEU A 304 -4.96 -13.56 8.06
C LEU A 304 -5.24 -12.15 7.53
N LYS A 305 -4.21 -11.46 7.02
CA LYS A 305 -4.36 -10.16 6.34
C LYS A 305 -5.29 -10.21 5.13
N GLN A 306 -5.46 -11.37 4.49
CA GLN A 306 -6.38 -11.54 3.37
C GLN A 306 -7.85 -11.63 3.81
N PHE A 307 -8.13 -11.83 5.09
CA PHE A 307 -9.50 -11.95 5.63
C PHE A 307 -10.13 -10.61 6.03
N HIS A 308 -9.41 -9.51 5.83
CA HIS A 308 -9.91 -8.16 6.11
C HIS A 308 -9.95 -7.34 4.81
N HIS A 309 -11.08 -6.69 4.54
CA HIS A 309 -11.31 -5.91 3.31
C HIS A 309 -11.83 -4.49 3.57
N GLY A 310 -12.19 -4.16 4.81
CA GLY A 310 -12.68 -2.85 5.23
C GLY A 310 -11.62 -2.02 5.95
N THR A 311 -12.03 -1.06 6.78
CA THR A 311 -11.16 -0.33 7.72
C THR A 311 -11.72 -0.33 9.15
N ARG A 312 -12.88 -0.96 9.38
CA ARG A 312 -13.58 -1.01 10.67
C ARG A 312 -13.76 -2.45 11.13
N GLY A 313 -13.48 -2.73 12.40
CA GLY A 313 -13.72 -4.04 13.00
C GLY A 313 -12.82 -5.14 12.44
N GLU A 314 -11.54 -4.85 12.17
CA GLU A 314 -10.60 -5.75 11.50
C GLU A 314 -10.53 -7.13 12.19
N ALA A 315 -10.41 -7.13 13.52
CA ALA A 315 -10.38 -8.37 14.31
C ALA A 315 -11.67 -9.19 14.15
N SER A 316 -12.84 -8.55 14.13
CA SER A 316 -14.13 -9.23 13.97
C SER A 316 -14.29 -9.79 12.56
N GLN A 317 -13.81 -9.09 11.53
CA GLN A 317 -13.84 -9.57 10.14
C GLN A 317 -12.95 -10.79 9.96
N ILE A 318 -11.72 -10.72 10.48
CA ILE A 318 -10.76 -11.83 10.44
C ILE A 318 -11.33 -13.04 11.20
N LEU A 319 -11.83 -12.83 12.42
CA LEU A 319 -12.38 -13.90 13.26
C LEU A 319 -13.60 -14.55 12.61
N SER A 320 -14.55 -13.76 12.10
CA SER A 320 -15.78 -14.28 11.48
C SER A 320 -15.46 -15.05 10.19
N SER A 321 -14.58 -14.52 9.34
CA SER A 321 -14.17 -15.19 8.10
C SER A 321 -13.41 -16.49 8.36
N TYR A 322 -12.50 -16.48 9.34
CA TYR A 322 -11.77 -17.68 9.74
C TYR A 322 -12.71 -18.72 10.38
N ALA A 323 -13.56 -18.32 11.32
CA ALA A 323 -14.53 -19.19 11.97
C ALA A 323 -15.48 -19.83 10.95
N MET A 324 -16.02 -19.06 10.00
CA MET A 324 -16.85 -19.60 8.93
C MET A 324 -16.12 -20.68 8.12
N GLN A 325 -14.86 -20.46 7.73
CA GLN A 325 -14.10 -21.45 6.97
C GLN A 325 -13.77 -22.71 7.78
N SER A 326 -13.41 -22.54 9.05
CA SER A 326 -13.05 -23.66 9.94
C SER A 326 -14.28 -24.50 10.33
N ILE A 327 -15.38 -23.85 10.72
CA ILE A 327 -16.64 -24.52 11.07
C ILE A 327 -17.23 -25.25 9.86
N LEU A 328 -17.21 -24.61 8.68
CA LEU A 328 -17.68 -25.25 7.46
C LEU A 328 -16.91 -26.55 7.19
N LYS A 329 -15.57 -26.55 7.32
CA LYS A 329 -14.77 -27.78 7.15
C LYS A 329 -15.15 -28.89 8.13
N LEU A 330 -15.36 -28.55 9.40
CA LEU A 330 -15.73 -29.53 10.44
C LEU A 330 -17.12 -30.13 10.21
N LEU A 331 -18.12 -29.30 9.89
CA LEU A 331 -19.48 -29.76 9.61
C LEU A 331 -19.53 -30.72 8.41
N ILE A 332 -18.69 -30.49 7.41
CA ILE A 332 -18.60 -31.34 6.21
C ILE A 332 -17.97 -32.70 6.53
N LEU A 333 -17.00 -32.76 7.46
CA LEU A 333 -16.37 -34.00 7.90
C LEU A 333 -17.31 -34.85 8.77
N GLN A 334 -18.24 -34.22 9.49
CA GLN A 334 -19.16 -34.90 10.40
C GLN A 334 -20.47 -35.35 9.73
N GLU A 335 -20.92 -34.70 8.65
CA GLU A 335 -22.14 -35.11 7.96
C GLU A 335 -21.89 -36.15 6.85
N ASN A 336 -22.57 -37.29 6.96
CA ASN A 336 -22.63 -38.29 5.91
C ASN A 336 -23.63 -37.84 4.83
N VAL A 337 -23.23 -36.82 4.03
CA VAL A 337 -24.09 -36.19 3.02
C VAL A 337 -24.40 -37.17 1.89
N LYS A 338 -25.56 -37.84 1.96
CA LYS A 338 -26.02 -38.81 0.96
C LYS A 338 -26.46 -38.16 -0.36
N ASN A 339 -26.80 -36.86 -0.34
CA ASN A 339 -27.30 -36.15 -1.52
C ASN A 339 -26.14 -35.59 -2.37
N SER A 340 -25.95 -36.20 -3.53
CA SER A 340 -24.86 -35.90 -4.47
C SER A 340 -24.78 -34.43 -4.91
N ARG A 341 -25.90 -33.70 -4.98
CA ARG A 341 -25.90 -32.26 -5.35
C ARG A 341 -25.37 -31.37 -4.23
N VAL A 342 -25.71 -31.71 -2.98
CA VAL A 342 -25.24 -30.98 -1.81
C VAL A 342 -23.75 -31.22 -1.61
N GLN A 343 -23.30 -32.47 -1.80
CA GLN A 343 -21.88 -32.82 -1.78
C GLN A 343 -21.07 -32.07 -2.85
N ALA A 344 -21.61 -31.92 -4.07
CA ALA A 344 -20.98 -31.14 -5.15
C ALA A 344 -20.94 -29.62 -4.87
N TYR A 345 -21.97 -29.07 -4.22
CA TYR A 345 -21.99 -27.67 -3.82
C TYR A 345 -20.96 -27.37 -2.73
N ILE A 346 -20.88 -28.25 -1.75
CA ILE A 346 -19.90 -28.20 -0.66
C ILE A 346 -18.47 -28.29 -1.20
N GLN A 347 -18.18 -29.23 -2.11
CA GLN A 347 -16.87 -29.33 -2.75
C GLN A 347 -16.50 -28.07 -3.54
N ASN A 348 -17.46 -27.41 -4.19
CA ASN A 348 -17.24 -26.14 -4.90
C ASN A 348 -16.94 -24.96 -3.95
N MET A 349 -17.48 -24.97 -2.72
CA MET A 349 -17.21 -23.97 -1.69
C MET A 349 -15.83 -24.14 -1.06
N GLN A 350 -15.36 -25.38 -0.91
CA GLN A 350 -14.05 -25.71 -0.30
C GLN A 350 -12.87 -25.53 -1.25
N GLN A 351 -13.06 -25.65 -2.57
CA GLN A 351 -12.00 -25.37 -3.52
C GLN A 351 -11.57 -23.90 -3.42
N LYS A 352 -10.33 -23.66 -2.96
CA LYS A 352 -9.63 -22.40 -3.26
C LYS A 352 -9.82 -22.19 -4.74
N ARG A 353 -10.49 -21.10 -5.15
CA ARG A 353 -10.68 -20.79 -6.57
C ARG A 353 -9.32 -20.53 -7.23
N HIS A 354 -8.65 -21.59 -7.64
CA HIS A 354 -8.18 -21.71 -9.00
C HIS A 354 -9.28 -22.46 -9.74
N SER A 355 -10.42 -21.79 -9.98
CA SER A 355 -11.39 -22.32 -10.93
C SER A 355 -10.76 -22.26 -12.31
N THR A 356 -10.04 -23.31 -12.70
CA THR A 356 -9.74 -23.56 -14.10
C THR A 356 -11.07 -24.07 -14.69
N ILE A 357 -11.97 -23.14 -15.01
CA ILE A 357 -13.26 -23.47 -15.64
C ILE A 357 -12.92 -24.29 -16.90
N ARG A 358 -13.24 -25.58 -16.92
CA ARG A 358 -13.14 -26.40 -18.14
C ARG A 358 -14.30 -26.01 -19.03
N ASN A 359 -14.02 -25.02 -19.86
CA ASN A 359 -14.97 -24.43 -20.79
C ASN A 359 -15.29 -25.44 -21.92
N PRO A 360 -16.57 -25.76 -22.21
CA PRO A 360 -16.91 -26.70 -23.26
C PRO A 360 -16.39 -26.21 -24.62
N LYS A 361 -15.63 -27.06 -25.31
CA LYS A 361 -15.13 -26.83 -26.67
C LYS A 361 -16.13 -27.42 -27.67
N ILE A 362 -16.83 -26.57 -28.39
CA ILE A 362 -17.71 -26.96 -29.51
C ILE A 362 -17.03 -26.43 -30.77
N ASN A 363 -16.42 -27.32 -31.56
CA ASN A 363 -15.57 -26.95 -32.70
C ASN A 363 -14.50 -25.91 -32.29
N ASN A 364 -14.47 -24.75 -32.94
CA ASN A 364 -13.54 -23.66 -32.65
C ASN A 364 -13.99 -22.73 -31.50
N TYR A 365 -15.13 -23.03 -30.86
CA TYR A 365 -15.74 -22.22 -29.80
C TYR A 365 -15.50 -22.86 -28.43
N VAL A 366 -15.26 -22.04 -27.42
CA VAL A 366 -14.97 -22.43 -26.03
C VAL A 366 -15.90 -21.62 -25.11
N VAL A 367 -17.03 -22.15 -24.68
CA VAL A 367 -18.02 -21.37 -23.90
C VAL A 367 -17.57 -21.19 -22.44
N LEU A 368 -17.48 -19.96 -21.92
CA LEU A 368 -17.03 -19.67 -20.54
C LEU A 368 -18.16 -19.16 -19.64
N GLY A 369 -18.15 -19.60 -18.39
CA GLY A 369 -19.13 -19.21 -17.37
C GLY A 369 -20.15 -20.30 -17.07
N LEU A 370 -21.06 -20.03 -16.13
CA LEU A 370 -22.08 -20.99 -15.68
C LEU A 370 -23.19 -21.16 -16.73
N GLN A 371 -23.57 -22.43 -16.97
CA GLN A 371 -24.66 -22.81 -17.88
C GLN A 371 -26.02 -22.34 -17.34
N LYS A 372 -26.82 -21.62 -18.15
CA LYS A 372 -28.18 -21.19 -17.82
C LYS A 372 -29.19 -21.62 -18.88
N SER A 373 -30.21 -22.39 -18.49
CA SER A 373 -31.33 -22.73 -19.38
C SER A 373 -32.23 -21.51 -19.61
N ILE A 374 -32.58 -21.23 -20.87
CA ILE A 374 -33.42 -20.08 -21.25
C ILE A 374 -34.55 -20.55 -22.19
N LYS A 375 -35.78 -20.07 -21.95
CA LYS A 375 -36.87 -20.14 -22.93
C LYS A 375 -36.75 -18.96 -23.90
N LEU A 376 -36.54 -19.23 -25.18
CA LEU A 376 -36.47 -18.19 -26.20
C LEU A 376 -37.88 -17.66 -26.55
N PRO A 377 -38.07 -16.35 -26.70
CA PRO A 377 -39.28 -15.80 -27.31
C PRO A 377 -39.46 -16.30 -28.75
N ARG A 378 -40.70 -16.58 -29.15
CA ARG A 378 -41.07 -17.14 -30.46
C ARG A 378 -40.45 -16.37 -31.65
N VAL A 379 -40.33 -15.05 -31.52
CA VAL A 379 -39.74 -14.17 -32.53
C VAL A 379 -38.26 -14.48 -32.76
N HIS A 380 -37.48 -14.63 -31.68
CA HIS A 380 -36.05 -14.97 -31.78
C HIS A 380 -35.83 -16.43 -32.17
N GLU A 381 -36.74 -17.33 -31.79
CA GLU A 381 -36.72 -18.74 -32.18
C GLU A 381 -36.86 -18.89 -33.71
N VAL A 382 -37.82 -18.18 -34.31
CA VAL A 382 -38.04 -18.16 -35.78
C VAL A 382 -36.84 -17.57 -36.51
N GLU A 383 -36.21 -16.54 -35.96
CA GLU A 383 -35.04 -15.88 -36.56
C GLU A 383 -33.78 -16.76 -36.51
N LEU A 384 -33.59 -17.50 -35.40
CA LEU A 384 -32.53 -18.51 -35.26
C LEU A 384 -32.71 -19.70 -36.20
N LEU A 385 -33.94 -20.19 -36.36
CA LEU A 385 -34.26 -21.29 -37.27
C LEU A 385 -34.00 -20.93 -38.74
N LYS A 386 -34.08 -19.64 -39.11
CA LYS A 386 -33.71 -19.15 -40.45
C LYS A 386 -32.19 -19.13 -40.69
N LEU A 387 -31.37 -19.07 -39.64
CA LEU A 387 -29.91 -18.96 -39.71
C LEU A 387 -29.20 -20.32 -39.64
N LEU A 388 -29.90 -21.40 -39.28
CA LEU A 388 -29.31 -22.73 -39.19
C LEU A 388 -29.46 -23.48 -40.51
N PRO A 389 -28.40 -24.14 -41.04
CA PRO A 389 -28.43 -24.75 -42.38
C PRO A 389 -29.24 -26.05 -42.51
N MET A 390 -30.19 -26.31 -41.60
CA MET A 390 -30.98 -27.54 -41.60
C MET A 390 -32.45 -27.21 -41.75
N ASN A 391 -32.94 -27.41 -42.97
CA ASN A 391 -34.34 -27.33 -43.35
C ASN A 391 -35.24 -28.22 -42.46
N ASN A 392 -36.39 -27.67 -42.07
CA ASN A 392 -37.63 -28.34 -41.58
C ASN A 392 -37.88 -28.62 -40.09
N GLN A 393 -37.18 -28.01 -39.11
CA GLN A 393 -37.65 -28.05 -37.70
C GLN A 393 -38.58 -26.87 -37.34
N LYS A 394 -39.74 -27.17 -36.74
CA LYS A 394 -40.79 -26.19 -36.38
C LYS A 394 -40.62 -25.53 -35.00
N SER A 395 -39.80 -26.09 -34.09
CA SER A 395 -39.44 -25.46 -32.80
C SER A 395 -38.17 -26.07 -32.19
N LEU A 396 -37.48 -25.32 -31.32
CA LEU A 396 -36.29 -25.73 -30.56
C LEU A 396 -36.70 -26.20 -29.15
N SER A 397 -36.44 -27.47 -28.82
CA SER A 397 -36.95 -28.11 -27.59
C SER A 397 -36.22 -27.72 -26.30
N SER A 398 -34.95 -27.29 -26.36
CA SER A 398 -34.24 -26.74 -25.20
C SER A 398 -33.08 -25.84 -25.63
N VAL A 399 -32.97 -24.65 -25.03
CA VAL A 399 -31.90 -23.69 -25.34
C VAL A 399 -31.13 -23.33 -24.08
N VAL A 400 -29.82 -23.41 -24.21
CA VAL A 400 -28.87 -23.18 -23.13
C VAL A 400 -28.00 -21.98 -23.48
N SER A 401 -27.79 -21.11 -22.50
CA SER A 401 -26.99 -19.90 -22.62
C SER A 401 -25.77 -19.94 -21.71
N TYR A 402 -24.70 -19.28 -22.16
CA TYR A 402 -23.49 -19.05 -21.41
C TYR A 402 -23.19 -17.57 -21.39
N GLU A 403 -22.71 -17.06 -20.27
CA GLU A 403 -22.41 -15.64 -20.14
C GLU A 403 -21.24 -15.22 -21.03
N ARG A 404 -20.32 -16.14 -21.35
CA ARG A 404 -19.15 -15.86 -22.17
C ARG A 404 -18.86 -16.97 -23.17
N MET A 405 -18.14 -16.67 -24.25
CA MET A 405 -17.71 -17.64 -25.26
C MET A 405 -16.38 -17.24 -25.86
N LEU A 406 -15.50 -18.20 -26.16
CA LEU A 406 -14.15 -17.96 -26.67
C LEU A 406 -13.98 -18.70 -28.00
N TYR A 407 -14.09 -17.97 -29.11
CA TYR A 407 -13.95 -18.52 -30.46
C TYR A 407 -12.61 -18.09 -31.05
N CYS A 408 -11.79 -19.02 -31.53
CA CYS A 408 -10.47 -18.70 -32.10
C CYS A 408 -9.64 -17.75 -31.21
N ASN A 409 -9.56 -18.05 -29.90
CA ASN A 409 -8.91 -17.23 -28.87
C ASN A 409 -9.52 -15.84 -28.56
N LYS A 410 -10.75 -15.53 -29.00
CA LYS A 410 -11.46 -14.28 -28.64
C LYS A 410 -12.65 -14.51 -27.72
N LEU A 411 -12.63 -13.88 -26.54
CA LEU A 411 -13.68 -13.94 -25.52
C LEU A 411 -14.82 -12.93 -25.74
N PHE A 412 -16.06 -13.41 -25.72
CA PHE A 412 -17.34 -12.71 -25.84
C PHE A 412 -18.07 -12.79 -24.48
N SER A 413 -18.79 -11.76 -24.01
CA SER A 413 -19.54 -11.77 -22.72
C SER A 413 -20.82 -10.94 -22.73
N THR A 414 -21.89 -11.39 -22.05
CA THR A 414 -23.14 -10.64 -21.80
C THR A 414 -23.10 -9.93 -20.44
N LYS A 415 -23.42 -8.62 -20.36
CA LYS A 415 -23.46 -7.83 -19.09
C LYS A 415 -24.89 -7.36 -18.78
N ARG A 416 -25.32 -7.44 -17.51
CA ARG A 416 -26.49 -6.73 -16.92
C ARG A 416 -26.09 -6.01 -15.61
N GLN A 417 -26.70 -4.85 -15.36
CA GLN A 417 -26.62 -4.02 -14.13
C GLN A 417 -27.34 -4.67 -12.94
N SER A 418 -26.81 -4.52 -11.72
CA SER A 418 -27.56 -4.66 -10.44
C SER A 418 -26.84 -3.94 -9.31
N ALA A 419 -27.62 -3.37 -8.39
CA ALA A 419 -27.26 -2.55 -7.23
C ALA A 419 -27.03 -3.36 -5.93
N GLU A 420 -26.72 -2.62 -4.84
CA GLU A 420 -26.81 -2.95 -3.40
C GLU A 420 -25.74 -3.84 -2.72
N THR A 421 -24.99 -3.28 -1.76
CA THR A 421 -25.19 -3.48 -0.29
C THR A 421 -24.10 -2.77 0.55
N ASP A 422 -24.57 -1.95 1.50
CA ASP A 422 -23.85 -1.33 2.64
C ASP A 422 -24.20 -2.12 3.94
N PRO A 423 -23.42 -2.00 5.05
CA PRO A 423 -23.99 -1.29 6.19
C PRO A 423 -23.02 -0.42 7.05
N SER A 424 -23.45 0.85 7.31
CA SER A 424 -23.49 1.62 8.59
C SER A 424 -22.48 2.78 8.86
N PRO A 425 -22.80 3.81 9.69
CA PRO A 425 -24.05 4.15 10.39
C PRO A 425 -24.59 5.59 10.14
N LYS A 426 -25.82 5.78 10.61
CA LYS A 426 -26.74 6.93 10.47
C LYS A 426 -26.36 8.18 11.30
N THR A 427 -25.40 8.98 10.85
CA THR A 427 -25.24 10.38 11.37
C THR A 427 -25.17 11.46 10.29
N GLN A 428 -25.25 11.09 9.00
CA GLN A 428 -25.54 12.04 7.91
C GLN A 428 -27.03 12.18 7.49
N PRO A 429 -28.00 11.31 7.84
CA PRO A 429 -29.31 11.37 7.18
C PRO A 429 -30.29 12.41 7.76
N HIS A 430 -30.04 12.99 8.94
CA HIS A 430 -30.98 13.94 9.55
C HIS A 430 -30.81 15.38 9.05
N ALA A 431 -29.58 15.84 8.79
CA ALA A 431 -29.34 17.18 8.22
C ALA A 431 -29.77 17.35 6.75
N GLN A 432 -30.13 16.25 6.08
CA GLN A 432 -30.50 16.25 4.66
C GLN A 432 -32.01 16.18 4.41
N LYS A 433 -32.80 15.74 5.39
CA LYS A 433 -34.27 15.63 5.26
C LYS A 433 -35.00 16.96 5.47
N GLU A 434 -34.38 17.93 6.14
CA GLU A 434 -34.86 19.30 6.23
C GLU A 434 -33.95 20.23 5.42
N LYS A 435 -34.50 21.27 4.80
CA LYS A 435 -33.83 22.21 3.87
C LYS A 435 -32.76 23.09 4.55
N ILE A 436 -31.80 22.51 5.27
CA ILE A 436 -30.78 23.24 6.03
C ILE A 436 -29.71 23.83 5.09
N LEU A 437 -29.33 23.09 4.05
CA LEU A 437 -28.28 23.51 3.11
C LEU A 437 -28.84 24.09 1.81
N HIS A 438 -28.40 25.30 1.47
CA HIS A 438 -28.77 26.05 0.28
C HIS A 438 -28.50 25.26 -1.00
N HIS A 439 -29.36 25.40 -2.02
CA HIS A 439 -29.28 24.61 -3.24
C HIS A 439 -28.00 24.82 -4.07
N ASN A 440 -27.32 25.96 -3.88
CA ASN A 440 -26.03 26.29 -4.52
C ASN A 440 -24.79 25.78 -3.76
N GLN A 441 -24.96 25.04 -2.67
CA GLN A 441 -23.88 24.29 -2.02
C GLN A 441 -23.85 22.87 -2.61
N PHE A 442 -22.75 22.47 -3.23
CA PHE A 442 -22.65 21.17 -3.92
C PHE A 442 -21.71 20.18 -3.22
N GLY A 443 -20.73 20.67 -2.46
CA GLY A 443 -19.70 19.82 -1.86
C GLY A 443 -20.24 18.96 -0.74
N PHE A 444 -19.80 17.70 -0.67
CA PHE A 444 -20.11 16.76 0.43
C PHE A 444 -21.60 16.59 0.73
N ARG A 445 -22.44 16.57 -0.31
CA ARG A 445 -23.89 16.39 -0.19
C ARG A 445 -24.37 15.16 -0.94
N GLU A 446 -25.31 14.44 -0.35
CA GLU A 446 -26.03 13.38 -1.06
C GLU A 446 -26.85 13.99 -2.21
N GLY A 447 -26.88 13.28 -3.35
CA GLY A 447 -27.62 13.70 -4.54
C GLY A 447 -27.05 14.92 -5.27
N ARG A 448 -25.85 15.41 -4.91
CA ARG A 448 -25.13 16.47 -5.62
C ARG A 448 -23.76 15.98 -6.06
N SER A 449 -23.36 16.35 -7.27
CA SER A 449 -22.09 15.96 -7.87
C SER A 449 -21.27 17.16 -8.34
N THR A 450 -20.01 16.93 -8.66
CA THR A 450 -19.16 17.92 -9.35
C THR A 450 -19.75 18.34 -10.68
N ASP A 451 -20.36 17.39 -11.42
CA ASP A 451 -20.97 17.66 -12.72
C ASP A 451 -22.17 18.59 -12.60
N ASP A 452 -23.00 18.46 -11.55
CA ASP A 452 -24.13 19.37 -11.30
C ASP A 452 -23.65 20.82 -11.08
N ALA A 453 -22.58 21.00 -10.29
CA ALA A 453 -22.01 22.31 -9.99
C ALA A 453 -21.41 22.98 -11.25
N ILE A 454 -20.75 22.19 -12.09
CA ILE A 454 -20.18 22.68 -13.36
C ILE A 454 -21.30 22.99 -14.35
N HIS A 455 -22.33 22.14 -14.44
CA HIS A 455 -23.46 22.35 -15.34
C HIS A 455 -24.22 23.64 -14.99
N GLN A 456 -24.56 23.85 -13.71
CA GLN A 456 -25.22 25.09 -13.26
C GLN A 456 -24.39 26.34 -13.56
N LEU A 457 -23.07 26.28 -13.33
CA LEU A 457 -22.17 27.38 -13.65
C LEU A 457 -22.23 27.76 -15.14
N VAL A 458 -22.12 26.76 -16.02
CA VAL A 458 -22.12 26.97 -17.48
C VAL A 458 -23.49 27.44 -17.96
N GLU A 459 -24.57 26.90 -17.42
CA GLU A 459 -25.94 27.34 -17.71
C GLU A 459 -26.13 28.82 -17.39
N LYS A 460 -25.74 29.29 -16.18
CA LYS A 460 -25.83 30.71 -15.79
C LYS A 460 -25.03 31.62 -16.70
N ILE A 461 -23.82 31.20 -17.08
CA ILE A 461 -22.98 31.96 -18.01
C ILE A 461 -23.65 32.04 -19.39
N GLN A 462 -24.20 30.94 -19.88
CA GLN A 462 -24.84 30.87 -21.19
C GLN A 462 -26.13 31.69 -21.24
N ASP A 463 -26.94 31.67 -20.18
CA ASP A 463 -28.13 32.51 -20.03
C ASP A 463 -27.79 33.99 -20.10
N ALA A 464 -26.74 34.42 -19.38
CA ALA A 464 -26.28 35.80 -19.42
C ALA A 464 -25.75 36.19 -20.80
N LYS A 465 -25.06 35.28 -21.48
CA LYS A 465 -24.58 35.47 -22.86
C LYS A 465 -25.74 35.59 -23.86
N ASN A 466 -26.80 34.79 -23.70
CA ASN A 466 -28.01 34.87 -24.50
C ASN A 466 -28.72 36.23 -24.33
N LYS A 467 -28.70 36.77 -23.10
CA LYS A 467 -29.18 38.13 -22.76
C LYS A 467 -28.20 39.26 -23.17
N GLN A 468 -27.09 38.92 -23.84
CA GLN A 468 -26.02 39.84 -24.25
C GLN A 468 -25.39 40.64 -23.10
N LEU A 469 -25.41 40.12 -21.87
CA LEU A 469 -24.80 40.75 -20.71
C LEU A 469 -23.28 40.50 -20.67
N HIS A 470 -22.57 41.35 -19.93
CA HIS A 470 -21.16 41.17 -19.62
C HIS A 470 -21.04 40.36 -18.33
N THR A 471 -20.43 39.17 -18.43
CA THR A 471 -20.37 38.22 -17.31
C THR A 471 -18.95 38.07 -16.80
N MET A 472 -18.76 38.29 -15.50
CA MET A 472 -17.52 38.02 -14.80
C MET A 472 -17.69 36.79 -13.92
N VAL A 473 -16.78 35.84 -14.06
CA VAL A 473 -16.70 34.68 -13.17
C VAL A 473 -15.49 34.87 -12.27
N ILE A 474 -15.69 34.78 -10.97
CA ILE A 474 -14.65 34.98 -9.95
C ILE A 474 -14.53 33.69 -9.17
N SER A 475 -13.35 33.09 -9.16
CA SER A 475 -13.02 31.94 -8.33
C SER A 475 -12.17 32.41 -7.16
N LEU A 476 -12.63 32.11 -5.95
CA LEU A 476 -11.93 32.40 -4.71
C LEU A 476 -11.47 31.10 -4.06
N ASP A 477 -10.21 31.09 -3.62
CA ASP A 477 -9.54 29.96 -2.95
C ASP A 477 -9.30 30.32 -1.49
N ILE A 478 -9.90 29.58 -0.56
CA ILE A 478 -9.75 29.80 0.89
C ILE A 478 -8.53 29.00 1.39
N GLN A 479 -7.58 29.68 2.03
CA GLN A 479 -6.36 29.06 2.53
C GLN A 479 -6.65 28.14 3.72
N GLY A 480 -6.45 26.84 3.54
CA GLY A 480 -6.60 25.86 4.62
C GLY A 480 -7.99 25.90 5.25
N ALA A 481 -9.05 25.87 4.43
CA ALA A 481 -10.43 26.00 4.85
C ALA A 481 -10.80 25.12 6.07
N PHE A 482 -10.45 23.84 6.01
CA PHE A 482 -10.71 22.89 7.09
C PHE A 482 -9.82 23.10 8.31
N ASP A 483 -8.57 23.53 8.12
CA ASP A 483 -7.57 23.67 9.19
C ASP A 483 -7.76 24.96 10.00
N HIS A 484 -8.25 26.02 9.35
CA HIS A 484 -8.48 27.33 9.98
C HIS A 484 -9.93 27.55 10.43
N LEU A 485 -10.81 26.56 10.26
CA LEU A 485 -12.20 26.69 10.69
C LEU A 485 -12.29 26.80 12.22
N GLN A 486 -12.71 27.97 12.70
CA GLN A 486 -12.79 28.25 14.14
C GLN A 486 -13.90 27.44 14.82
N TYR A 487 -13.62 26.87 16.00
CA TYR A 487 -14.63 26.12 16.76
C TYR A 487 -15.82 26.98 17.18
N ASN A 488 -15.58 28.25 17.49
CA ASN A 488 -16.66 29.20 17.80
C ASN A 488 -17.57 29.45 16.60
N SER A 489 -17.03 29.51 15.38
CA SER A 489 -17.84 29.60 14.16
C SER A 489 -18.75 28.39 13.99
N ILE A 490 -18.26 27.19 14.31
CA ILE A 490 -19.03 25.95 14.23
C ILE A 490 -20.12 25.92 15.30
N ARG A 491 -19.78 26.22 16.57
CA ARG A 491 -20.72 26.28 17.69
C ARG A 491 -21.87 27.25 17.41
N ASN A 492 -21.55 28.49 17.02
CA ASN A 492 -22.56 29.49 16.66
C ASN A 492 -23.43 29.02 15.48
N SER A 493 -22.85 28.25 14.55
CA SER A 493 -23.63 27.68 13.43
C SER A 493 -24.50 26.51 13.86
N LEU A 494 -24.13 25.74 14.88
CA LEU A 494 -24.94 24.66 15.44
C LEU A 494 -26.10 25.20 16.28
N ASP A 495 -25.88 26.27 17.04
CA ASP A 495 -26.89 26.93 17.87
C ASP A 495 -28.05 27.52 17.05
N GLU A 496 -27.79 27.89 15.79
CA GLU A 496 -28.78 28.43 14.87
C GLU A 496 -29.62 27.35 14.17
N ILE A 497 -29.28 26.06 14.31
CA ILE A 497 -30.01 24.97 13.66
C ILE A 497 -31.04 24.39 14.62
N ASN A 498 -32.23 24.13 14.10
CA ASN A 498 -33.32 23.54 14.84
C ASN A 498 -33.18 22.01 14.98
N PHE A 499 -32.13 21.55 15.68
CA PHE A 499 -31.90 20.13 16.01
C PHE A 499 -32.25 19.82 17.48
N PRO A 500 -32.51 18.54 17.82
CA PRO A 500 -32.66 18.13 19.21
C PRO A 500 -31.42 18.51 20.03
N SER A 501 -31.63 19.09 21.21
CA SER A 501 -30.55 19.64 22.04
C SER A 501 -29.45 18.62 22.32
N HIS A 502 -29.78 17.35 22.53
CA HIS A 502 -28.78 16.30 22.79
C HIS A 502 -27.84 16.01 21.60
N GLU A 503 -28.30 16.15 20.35
CA GLU A 503 -27.46 15.98 19.16
C GLU A 503 -26.52 17.17 18.98
N ILE A 504 -27.02 18.39 19.21
CA ILE A 504 -26.23 19.63 19.18
C ILE A 504 -25.13 19.58 20.24
N GLU A 505 -25.48 19.24 21.48
CA GLU A 505 -24.49 19.14 22.56
C GLU A 505 -23.43 18.07 22.27
N THR A 506 -23.82 16.90 21.73
CA THR A 506 -22.85 15.88 21.30
C THR A 506 -21.88 16.40 20.23
N LEU A 507 -22.37 17.19 19.27
CA LEU A 507 -21.53 17.79 18.22
C LEU A 507 -20.60 18.88 18.78
N LYS A 508 -21.05 19.64 19.78
CA LYS A 508 -20.23 20.63 20.48
C LYS A 508 -19.15 19.96 21.33
N ASP A 509 -19.47 18.86 22.00
CA ASP A 509 -18.52 18.09 22.82
C ASP A 509 -17.33 17.58 22.00
N ILE A 510 -17.55 17.21 20.73
CA ILE A 510 -16.46 16.81 19.81
C ILE A 510 -15.43 17.94 19.61
N LEU A 511 -15.80 19.20 19.85
CA LEU A 511 -14.95 20.38 19.70
C LEU A 511 -14.33 20.87 21.02
N ILE A 512 -14.68 20.27 22.17
CA ILE A 512 -14.21 20.66 23.50
C ILE A 512 -12.93 19.88 23.84
N ASP A 513 -11.99 20.52 24.54
CA ASP A 513 -10.74 19.94 25.07
C ASP A 513 -9.91 19.12 24.08
N ARG A 514 -10.03 19.42 22.78
CA ARG A 514 -9.21 18.79 21.74
C ARG A 514 -7.74 19.14 21.95
N LYS A 515 -6.91 18.10 22.00
CA LYS A 515 -5.46 18.22 22.13
C LYS A 515 -4.79 17.42 21.02
N VAL A 516 -3.75 17.98 20.44
CA VAL A 516 -2.82 17.27 19.55
C VAL A 516 -1.62 16.87 20.40
N THR A 517 -1.31 15.57 20.45
CA THR A 517 -0.17 15.03 21.19
C THR A 517 0.87 14.52 20.21
N ILE A 518 2.09 15.07 20.26
CA ILE A 518 3.22 14.62 19.45
C ILE A 518 4.24 13.94 20.37
N GLN A 519 4.62 12.71 20.04
CA GLN A 519 5.69 12.01 20.75
C GLN A 519 7.05 12.53 20.28
N THR A 520 7.81 13.12 21.20
CA THR A 520 9.17 13.60 20.95
C THR A 520 10.18 12.77 21.74
N ALA A 521 11.47 12.90 21.43
CA ALA A 521 12.53 12.22 22.18
C ALA A 521 12.56 12.59 23.68
N GLN A 522 11.97 13.74 24.04
CA GLN A 522 11.86 14.26 25.40
C GLN A 522 10.50 13.96 26.06
N GLY A 523 9.60 13.25 25.37
CA GLY A 523 8.26 12.90 25.85
C GLY A 523 7.11 13.51 25.03
N PRO A 524 5.85 13.30 25.46
CA PRO A 524 4.68 13.80 24.75
C PRO A 524 4.50 15.31 24.94
N VAL A 525 4.46 16.05 23.83
CA VAL A 525 4.09 17.48 23.81
C VAL A 525 2.61 17.58 23.45
N ASN A 526 1.84 18.26 24.31
CA ASN A 526 0.41 18.48 24.11
C ASN A 526 0.15 19.91 23.65
N TRP A 527 -0.62 20.06 22.59
CA TRP A 527 -1.08 21.35 22.08
C TRP A 527 -2.60 21.41 22.08
N SER A 528 -3.19 22.41 22.74
CA SER A 528 -4.65 22.60 22.71
C SER A 528 -5.09 23.17 21.36
N GLN A 529 -6.05 22.50 20.73
CA GLN A 529 -6.58 22.88 19.43
C GLN A 529 -7.86 23.71 19.60
N GLN A 530 -7.89 24.90 19.00
CA GLN A 530 -9.05 25.83 19.05
C GLN A 530 -9.67 26.10 17.67
N GLN A 531 -9.04 25.57 16.62
CA GLN A 531 -9.46 25.67 15.23
C GLN A 531 -9.09 24.38 14.50
N GLY A 532 -9.84 24.08 13.45
CA GLY A 532 -9.51 23.04 12.49
C GLY A 532 -10.26 21.73 12.70
N CYS A 533 -10.77 21.18 11.61
CA CYS A 533 -11.38 19.86 11.56
C CYS A 533 -10.29 18.79 11.34
N ALA A 534 -10.32 17.69 12.09
CA ALA A 534 -9.42 16.58 11.83
C ALA A 534 -9.64 16.03 10.40
N GLN A 535 -8.61 16.06 9.57
CA GLN A 535 -8.65 15.55 8.21
C GLN A 535 -8.93 14.04 8.23
N GLY A 536 -9.98 13.60 7.54
CA GLY A 536 -10.47 12.21 7.59
C GLY A 536 -11.59 11.96 8.60
N SER A 537 -11.95 12.95 9.43
CA SER A 537 -13.18 12.87 10.24
C SER A 537 -14.44 12.93 9.35
N CYS A 538 -15.45 12.12 9.69
CA CYS A 538 -16.73 12.14 8.98
C CYS A 538 -17.53 13.43 9.20
N THR A 539 -17.28 14.15 10.31
CA THR A 539 -17.99 15.37 10.71
C THR A 539 -17.37 16.65 10.17
N GLY A 540 -16.08 16.66 9.82
CA GLY A 540 -15.40 17.83 9.27
C GLY A 540 -16.11 18.46 8.06
N PRO A 541 -16.47 17.68 7.02
CA PRO A 541 -17.23 18.18 5.87
C PRO A 541 -18.57 18.81 6.24
N MET A 542 -19.26 18.25 7.24
CA MET A 542 -20.53 18.79 7.72
C MET A 542 -20.33 20.15 8.39
N PHE A 543 -19.36 20.28 9.29
CA PHE A 543 -19.07 21.55 9.97
C PHE A 543 -18.67 22.66 9.00
N TRP A 544 -17.85 22.32 7.99
CA TRP A 544 -17.53 23.28 6.93
C TRP A 544 -18.78 23.74 6.19
N ASN A 545 -19.61 22.79 5.75
CA ASN A 545 -20.83 23.12 5.03
C ASN A 545 -21.78 23.98 5.87
N LEU A 546 -21.91 23.74 7.18
CA LEU A 546 -22.75 24.56 8.06
C LEU A 546 -22.28 26.03 8.11
N VAL A 547 -20.97 26.25 8.26
CA VAL A 547 -20.40 27.61 8.31
C VAL A 547 -20.48 28.29 6.94
N ALA A 548 -20.08 27.60 5.87
CA ALA A 548 -20.12 28.11 4.51
C ALA A 548 -21.55 28.35 4.00
N ASN A 549 -22.54 27.60 4.50
CA ASN A 549 -23.93 27.77 4.09
C ASN A 549 -24.49 29.15 4.46
N LYS A 550 -23.95 29.81 5.49
CA LYS A 550 -24.39 31.15 5.91
C LYS A 550 -24.20 32.16 4.78
N ILE A 551 -23.00 32.27 4.22
CA ILE A 551 -22.72 33.23 3.14
C ILE A 551 -23.42 32.89 1.82
N ILE A 552 -23.65 31.60 1.55
CA ILE A 552 -24.37 31.15 0.35
C ILE A 552 -25.86 31.49 0.47
N SER A 553 -26.42 31.44 1.69
CA SER A 553 -27.82 31.74 1.97
C SER A 553 -28.13 33.23 2.15
N GLU A 554 -27.12 34.09 2.20
CA GLU A 554 -27.35 35.53 2.30
C GLU A 554 -28.05 36.10 1.05
N GLU A 555 -28.76 37.20 1.22
CA GLU A 555 -29.40 37.89 0.09
C GLU A 555 -28.33 38.56 -0.79
N TRP A 556 -28.26 38.10 -2.04
CA TRP A 556 -27.41 38.66 -3.08
C TRP A 556 -28.23 39.53 -4.03
N GLN A 557 -27.58 40.49 -4.68
CA GLN A 557 -28.22 41.24 -5.75
C GLN A 557 -28.68 40.27 -6.87
N PRO A 558 -29.79 40.54 -7.60
CA PRO A 558 -30.34 39.61 -8.59
C PRO A 558 -29.36 39.13 -9.67
N ASN A 559 -28.33 39.95 -9.94
CA ASN A 559 -27.30 39.70 -10.94
C ASN A 559 -26.06 38.98 -10.40
N VAL A 560 -26.06 38.59 -9.13
CA VAL A 560 -24.96 37.91 -8.44
C VAL A 560 -25.40 36.50 -8.08
N HIS A 561 -24.73 35.51 -8.65
CA HIS A 561 -24.91 34.10 -8.31
C HIS A 561 -23.64 33.60 -7.61
N LEU A 562 -23.79 33.14 -6.37
CA LEU A 562 -22.74 32.46 -5.61
C LEU A 562 -23.07 30.96 -5.53
N GLN A 563 -22.09 30.14 -5.86
CA GLN A 563 -22.11 28.71 -5.59
C GLN A 563 -20.78 28.25 -4.99
N ALA A 564 -20.82 27.16 -4.25
CA ALA A 564 -19.62 26.57 -3.65
C ALA A 564 -19.61 25.05 -3.83
N PHE A 565 -18.41 24.50 -3.93
CA PHE A 565 -18.16 23.07 -3.80
C PHE A 565 -17.05 22.91 -2.76
N ALA A 566 -17.44 22.58 -1.52
CA ALA A 566 -16.53 22.63 -0.38
C ALA A 566 -15.98 24.05 -0.21
N ASP A 567 -14.65 24.21 -0.27
CA ASP A 567 -13.92 25.47 -0.14
C ASP A 567 -13.81 26.26 -1.44
N ASP A 568 -13.97 25.61 -2.60
CA ASP A 568 -13.99 26.27 -3.90
C ASP A 568 -15.27 27.12 -4.05
N SER A 569 -15.13 28.45 -3.94
CA SER A 569 -16.23 29.41 -4.07
C SER A 569 -16.19 30.11 -5.42
N ILE A 570 -17.32 30.12 -6.14
CA ILE A 570 -17.45 30.78 -7.44
C ILE A 570 -18.61 31.77 -7.46
N PHE A 571 -18.29 33.00 -7.88
CA PHE A 571 -19.26 34.01 -8.26
C PHE A 571 -19.45 34.06 -9.77
N VAL A 572 -20.69 34.21 -10.21
CA VAL A 572 -21.08 34.58 -11.58
C VAL A 572 -21.86 35.88 -11.48
N ILE A 573 -21.32 36.95 -12.07
CA ILE A 573 -21.89 38.29 -11.99
C ILE A 573 -22.10 38.81 -13.39
N SER A 574 -23.34 39.19 -13.72
CA SER A 574 -23.73 39.56 -15.08
C SER A 574 -24.43 40.90 -15.13
N GLU A 575 -23.84 41.87 -15.83
CA GLU A 575 -24.36 43.24 -15.89
C GLU A 575 -24.34 43.78 -17.33
N PRO A 576 -25.20 44.75 -17.70
CA PRO A 576 -25.24 45.30 -19.05
C PRO A 576 -24.02 46.16 -19.43
N THR A 577 -23.31 46.73 -18.45
CA THR A 577 -22.17 47.64 -18.70
C THR A 577 -20.97 47.28 -17.84
N GLY A 578 -19.77 47.57 -18.32
CA GLY A 578 -18.53 47.29 -17.59
C GLY A 578 -18.41 48.05 -16.26
N ALA A 579 -18.97 49.27 -16.17
CA ALA A 579 -18.98 50.07 -14.95
C ALA A 579 -19.88 49.46 -13.87
N LYS A 580 -21.12 49.07 -14.23
CA LYS A 580 -22.03 48.35 -13.31
C LYS A 580 -21.42 47.01 -12.89
N LEU A 581 -20.86 46.25 -13.84
CA LEU A 581 -20.19 44.99 -13.56
C LEU A 581 -19.11 45.14 -12.48
N LYS A 582 -18.28 46.18 -12.59
CA LYS A 582 -17.24 46.47 -11.59
C LYS A 582 -17.84 46.78 -10.22
N ALA A 583 -18.85 47.65 -10.17
CA ALA A 583 -19.48 48.07 -8.93
C ALA A 583 -20.14 46.88 -8.22
N THR A 584 -20.97 46.12 -8.95
CA THR A 584 -21.65 44.92 -8.44
C THR A 584 -20.65 43.86 -7.97
N ALA A 585 -19.60 43.59 -8.75
CA ALA A 585 -18.59 42.61 -8.39
C ALA A 585 -17.75 43.02 -7.17
N GLN A 586 -17.35 44.29 -7.07
CA GLN A 586 -16.60 44.77 -5.91
C GLN A 586 -17.46 44.79 -4.64
N ALA A 587 -18.74 45.14 -4.74
CA ALA A 587 -19.69 45.06 -3.64
C ALA A 587 -19.87 43.62 -3.15
N ALA A 588 -20.01 42.66 -4.08
CA ALA A 588 -20.12 41.24 -3.74
C ALA A 588 -18.85 40.70 -3.05
N LEU A 589 -17.66 41.07 -3.55
CA LEU A 589 -16.39 40.69 -2.92
C LEU A 589 -16.22 41.31 -1.53
N THR A 590 -16.61 42.57 -1.34
CA THR A 590 -16.53 43.24 -0.03
C THR A 590 -17.44 42.55 0.99
N LYS A 591 -18.63 42.13 0.57
CA LYS A 591 -19.57 41.37 1.39
C LYS A 591 -19.00 39.99 1.75
N PHE A 592 -18.43 39.28 0.78
CA PHE A 592 -17.76 38.00 1.03
C PHE A 592 -16.54 38.14 1.95
N GLN A 593 -15.77 39.22 1.80
CA GLN A 593 -14.63 39.54 2.64
C GLN A 593 -15.04 39.76 4.10
N HIS A 594 -16.12 40.50 4.35
CA HIS A 594 -16.63 40.67 5.71
C HIS A 594 -16.99 39.33 6.37
N TRP A 595 -17.55 38.39 5.60
CA TRP A 595 -17.83 37.04 6.07
C TRP A 595 -16.54 36.25 6.36
N THR A 596 -15.54 36.30 5.48
CA THR A 596 -14.26 35.62 5.73
C THR A 596 -13.56 36.18 6.97
N ASP A 597 -13.56 37.50 7.14
CA ASP A 597 -12.95 38.17 8.30
C ASP A 597 -13.66 37.79 9.60
N LYS A 598 -15.00 37.77 9.59
CA LYS A 598 -15.82 37.33 10.74
C LYS A 598 -15.47 35.91 11.18
N HIS A 599 -15.18 35.02 10.24
CA HIS A 599 -14.84 33.62 10.51
C HIS A 599 -13.32 33.36 10.60
N GLN A 600 -12.50 34.41 10.54
CA GLN A 600 -11.03 34.34 10.56
C GLN A 600 -10.44 33.46 9.45
N LEU A 601 -11.11 33.41 8.30
CA LEU A 601 -10.67 32.70 7.11
C LEU A 601 -9.88 33.64 6.21
N LYS A 602 -8.77 33.14 5.63
CA LYS A 602 -7.94 33.90 4.70
C LYS A 602 -8.19 33.44 3.26
N VAL A 603 -8.36 34.39 2.35
CA VAL A 603 -8.46 34.11 0.91
C VAL A 603 -7.10 34.28 0.25
N SER A 604 -6.73 33.32 -0.60
CA SER A 604 -5.50 33.37 -1.38
C SER A 604 -5.70 34.22 -2.63
N THR A 605 -5.27 35.48 -2.60
CA THR A 605 -5.32 36.38 -3.76
C THR A 605 -4.51 35.87 -4.96
N GLU A 606 -3.41 35.14 -4.69
CA GLU A 606 -2.54 34.56 -5.72
C GLU A 606 -3.19 33.40 -6.49
N LYS A 607 -3.98 32.57 -5.79
CA LYS A 607 -4.69 31.41 -6.38
C LYS A 607 -6.07 31.80 -6.90
N SER A 608 -6.67 32.84 -6.33
CA SER A 608 -7.95 33.39 -6.78
C SER A 608 -7.79 34.04 -8.16
N THR A 609 -8.75 33.79 -9.03
CA THR A 609 -8.67 34.25 -10.43
C THR A 609 -10.02 34.67 -10.96
N THR A 610 -9.99 35.60 -11.92
CA THR A 610 -11.18 36.11 -12.60
C THR A 610 -11.11 35.80 -14.09
N ILE A 611 -12.25 35.45 -14.69
CA ILE A 611 -12.41 35.43 -16.15
C ILE A 611 -13.55 36.36 -16.53
N LEU A 612 -13.39 37.05 -17.66
CA LEU A 612 -14.40 37.94 -18.20
C LEU A 612 -14.90 37.39 -19.54
N ILE A 613 -16.20 37.09 -19.59
CA ILE A 613 -16.92 36.64 -20.77
C ILE A 613 -17.77 37.82 -21.25
N SER A 614 -17.19 38.59 -22.18
CA SER A 614 -17.75 39.87 -22.62
C SER A 614 -17.18 40.26 -23.99
N ARG A 615 -17.88 41.19 -24.67
CA ARG A 615 -17.41 41.88 -25.87
C ARG A 615 -16.55 43.12 -25.56
N LEU A 616 -16.37 43.46 -24.27
CA LEU A 616 -15.57 44.60 -23.84
C LEU A 616 -14.08 44.40 -24.16
N VAL A 617 -13.45 45.42 -24.76
CA VAL A 617 -12.02 45.44 -25.09
C VAL A 617 -11.16 45.46 -23.82
N SER A 618 -11.57 46.25 -22.81
CA SER A 618 -10.96 46.30 -21.48
C SER A 618 -11.98 45.96 -20.42
N GLY A 619 -11.60 45.06 -19.51
CA GLY A 619 -12.46 44.57 -18.44
C GLY A 619 -12.10 45.20 -17.10
N PRO A 620 -13.05 45.31 -16.16
CA PRO A 620 -12.75 45.91 -14.87
C PRO A 620 -11.77 45.05 -14.06
N ARG A 621 -10.89 45.71 -13.31
CA ARG A 621 -9.99 45.07 -12.34
C ARG A 621 -10.64 45.11 -10.96
N LEU A 622 -10.67 43.96 -10.29
CA LEU A 622 -11.20 43.81 -8.94
C LEU A 622 -10.07 43.78 -7.93
N LYS A 623 -10.36 44.29 -6.73
CA LYS A 623 -9.42 44.28 -5.62
C LYS A 623 -9.93 43.41 -4.47
N TRP A 624 -9.02 42.69 -3.84
CA TRP A 624 -9.18 42.00 -2.57
C TRP A 624 -8.05 42.48 -1.65
N ASP A 625 -8.35 43.04 -0.48
CA ASP A 625 -7.33 43.63 0.42
C ASP A 625 -6.34 44.57 -0.28
N ASN A 626 -6.84 45.49 -1.09
CA ASN A 626 -6.05 46.39 -1.96
C ASN A 626 -5.17 45.72 -3.03
N GLN A 627 -5.10 44.39 -3.08
CA GLN A 627 -4.40 43.63 -4.11
C GLN A 627 -5.33 43.33 -5.29
N ILE A 628 -4.80 43.37 -6.51
CA ILE A 628 -5.59 43.11 -7.71
C ILE A 628 -5.71 41.60 -7.92
N ILE A 629 -6.93 41.07 -7.98
CA ILE A 629 -7.15 39.66 -8.35
C ILE A 629 -6.77 39.48 -9.83
N LYS A 630 -5.93 38.48 -10.10
CA LYS A 630 -5.42 38.23 -11.45
C LYS A 630 -6.58 37.89 -12.41
N ARG A 631 -6.59 38.58 -13.55
CA ARG A 631 -7.46 38.24 -14.68
C ARG A 631 -6.77 37.22 -15.58
N SER A 632 -7.49 36.15 -15.90
CA SER A 632 -7.04 35.08 -16.80
C SER A 632 -7.95 34.99 -18.03
N THR A 633 -7.47 34.33 -19.08
CA THR A 633 -8.27 33.93 -20.25
C THR A 633 -8.96 32.59 -20.04
N SER A 634 -8.50 31.77 -19.09
CA SER A 634 -9.14 30.54 -18.66
C SER A 634 -9.05 30.30 -17.16
N LEU A 635 -10.06 29.63 -16.62
CA LEU A 635 -10.24 29.29 -15.21
C LEU A 635 -10.32 27.77 -15.08
N LYS A 636 -9.67 27.17 -14.09
CA LYS A 636 -9.89 25.76 -13.76
C LYS A 636 -10.85 25.67 -12.57
N TYR A 637 -11.96 24.96 -12.72
CA TYR A 637 -12.93 24.72 -11.66
C TYR A 637 -13.33 23.23 -11.65
N LEU A 638 -13.20 22.58 -10.48
CA LEU A 638 -13.55 21.16 -10.28
C LEU A 638 -13.00 20.21 -11.36
N GLY A 639 -11.79 20.50 -11.87
CA GLY A 639 -11.12 19.69 -12.90
C GLY A 639 -11.43 20.06 -14.36
N VAL A 640 -12.42 20.92 -14.60
CA VAL A 640 -12.74 21.45 -15.94
C VAL A 640 -12.12 22.82 -16.16
N ILE A 641 -11.67 23.11 -17.38
CA ILE A 641 -11.09 24.41 -17.73
C ILE A 641 -12.10 25.21 -18.56
N ILE A 642 -12.55 26.33 -18.02
CA ILE A 642 -13.53 27.23 -18.63
C ILE A 642 -12.75 28.40 -19.23
N ASP A 643 -12.79 28.54 -20.55
CA ASP A 643 -12.18 29.66 -21.25
C ASP A 643 -13.18 30.80 -21.49
N ASN A 644 -12.66 32.02 -21.69
CA ASN A 644 -13.48 33.21 -21.89
C ASN A 644 -14.34 33.21 -23.18
N LYS A 645 -14.09 32.26 -24.10
CA LYS A 645 -14.88 32.04 -25.33
C LYS A 645 -15.88 30.88 -25.19
N LEU A 646 -15.80 30.10 -24.10
CA LEU A 646 -16.52 28.84 -23.87
C LEU A 646 -16.34 27.85 -25.04
N ASN A 647 -15.11 27.75 -25.56
CA ASN A 647 -14.82 26.90 -26.71
C ASN A 647 -14.19 25.55 -26.32
N TRP A 648 -13.85 25.34 -25.05
CA TRP A 648 -13.38 24.07 -24.48
C TRP A 648 -12.08 23.51 -25.05
N ALA A 649 -11.41 24.24 -25.96
CA ALA A 649 -10.15 23.78 -26.56
C ALA A 649 -9.04 23.69 -25.51
N ASP A 650 -8.97 24.66 -24.62
CA ASP A 650 -8.02 24.67 -23.50
C ASP A 650 -8.24 23.49 -22.56
N HIS A 651 -9.49 23.13 -22.28
CA HIS A 651 -9.84 21.95 -21.48
C HIS A 651 -9.32 20.68 -22.13
N LEU A 652 -9.66 20.46 -23.41
CA LEU A 652 -9.25 19.26 -24.15
C LEU A 652 -7.72 19.14 -24.26
N MET A 653 -7.01 20.23 -24.55
CA MET A 653 -5.55 20.19 -24.74
C MET A 653 -4.75 20.05 -23.42
N LYS A 654 -5.20 20.71 -22.34
CA LYS A 654 -4.48 20.73 -21.05
C LYS A 654 -4.89 19.57 -20.12
N THR A 655 -5.84 18.73 -20.51
CA THR A 655 -6.09 17.47 -19.80
C THR A 655 -4.79 16.67 -19.67
N LYS A 656 -4.54 16.07 -18.50
CA LYS A 656 -3.36 15.22 -18.22
C LYS A 656 -3.29 13.95 -19.09
N LEU A 657 -4.11 13.83 -20.13
CA LEU A 657 -4.20 12.71 -21.05
C LEU A 657 -2.94 12.54 -21.89
N THR A 658 -2.28 13.62 -22.28
CA THR A 658 -1.00 13.54 -23.00
C THR A 658 0.08 12.91 -22.11
N HIS A 659 0.18 13.33 -20.85
CA HIS A 659 1.08 12.72 -19.87
C HIS A 659 0.68 11.28 -19.52
N LEU A 660 -0.61 10.99 -19.40
CA LEU A 660 -1.09 9.62 -19.18
C LEU A 660 -0.74 8.72 -20.37
N HIS A 661 -0.94 9.20 -21.60
CA HIS A 661 -0.54 8.53 -22.82
C HIS A 661 0.98 8.26 -22.83
N GLN A 662 1.80 9.27 -22.51
CA GLN A 662 3.25 9.14 -22.40
C GLN A 662 3.67 8.08 -21.36
N LYS A 663 3.02 8.06 -20.18
CA LYS A 663 3.26 7.05 -19.15
C LYS A 663 2.87 5.66 -19.63
N ILE A 664 1.72 5.52 -20.31
CA ILE A 664 1.30 4.24 -20.90
C ILE A 664 2.28 3.80 -21.98
N THR A 665 2.79 4.71 -22.82
CA THR A 665 3.80 4.37 -23.84
C THR A 665 5.16 3.96 -23.27
N ARG A 666 5.48 4.34 -22.01
CA ARG A 666 6.71 3.89 -21.33
C ARG A 666 6.62 2.46 -20.79
N ILE A 667 5.41 1.97 -20.52
CA ILE A 667 5.18 0.61 -19.99
C ILE A 667 4.61 -0.34 -21.05
N ALA A 668 4.15 0.20 -22.18
CA ALA A 668 3.60 -0.56 -23.29
C ALA A 668 3.73 0.20 -24.62
N GLY A 669 4.55 -0.33 -25.53
CA GLY A 669 4.57 0.08 -26.93
C GLY A 669 3.49 -0.61 -27.76
N THR A 670 3.46 -0.33 -29.06
CA THR A 670 2.56 -1.03 -29.99
C THR A 670 2.81 -2.54 -29.98
N ASN A 671 4.09 -2.94 -29.94
CA ASN A 671 4.53 -4.33 -30.12
C ASN A 671 5.16 -4.96 -28.85
N TRP A 672 5.15 -4.27 -27.70
CA TRP A 672 5.80 -4.76 -26.47
C TRP A 672 5.10 -4.24 -25.20
N GLY A 673 5.28 -4.93 -24.07
CA GLY A 673 4.68 -4.58 -22.79
C GLY A 673 3.25 -5.10 -22.60
N LEU A 674 2.33 -4.25 -22.12
CA LEU A 674 0.97 -4.65 -21.74
C LEU A 674 0.15 -5.23 -22.92
N ASN A 675 -0.58 -6.32 -22.67
CA ASN A 675 -1.50 -6.89 -23.65
C ASN A 675 -2.59 -5.87 -24.04
N LYS A 676 -3.03 -5.90 -25.31
CA LYS A 676 -4.08 -5.07 -25.92
C LYS A 676 -5.35 -4.97 -25.08
N ASP A 677 -5.79 -6.06 -24.45
CA ASP A 677 -6.98 -6.05 -23.59
C ASP A 677 -6.81 -5.24 -22.31
N LEU A 678 -5.62 -5.30 -21.71
CA LEU A 678 -5.26 -4.47 -20.56
C LEU A 678 -5.14 -3.00 -20.96
N ARG A 679 -4.52 -2.70 -22.11
CA ARG A 679 -4.46 -1.34 -22.68
C ARG A 679 -5.85 -0.76 -22.94
N ARG A 680 -6.76 -1.55 -23.53
CA ARG A 680 -8.16 -1.16 -23.74
C ARG A 680 -8.89 -0.93 -22.42
N ARG A 681 -8.66 -1.77 -21.40
CA ARG A 681 -9.23 -1.59 -20.07
C ARG A 681 -8.76 -0.28 -19.46
N LEU A 682 -7.45 -0.02 -19.46
CA LEU A 682 -6.86 1.24 -18.96
C LEU A 682 -7.42 2.46 -19.69
N TYR A 683 -7.59 2.40 -21.01
CA TYR A 683 -8.24 3.48 -21.76
C TYR A 683 -9.68 3.72 -21.27
N LYS A 684 -10.53 2.68 -21.22
CA LYS A 684 -11.94 2.83 -20.82
C LYS A 684 -12.13 3.22 -19.35
N THR A 685 -11.28 2.72 -18.46
CA THR A 685 -11.44 2.95 -17.01
C THR A 685 -10.77 4.23 -16.53
N VAL A 686 -9.70 4.68 -17.21
CA VAL A 686 -8.93 5.86 -16.79
C VAL A 686 -9.04 6.98 -17.81
N ALA A 687 -8.53 6.79 -19.03
CA ALA A 687 -8.44 7.88 -20.02
C ALA A 687 -9.81 8.42 -20.44
N GLU A 688 -10.76 7.53 -20.78
CA GLU A 688 -12.12 7.89 -21.15
C GLU A 688 -12.87 8.56 -20.00
N ARG A 689 -12.71 8.08 -18.76
CA ARG A 689 -13.33 8.72 -17.58
C ARG A 689 -12.75 10.10 -17.29
N MET A 690 -11.44 10.30 -17.46
CA MET A 690 -10.82 11.61 -17.34
C MET A 690 -11.28 12.58 -18.42
N ILE A 691 -11.54 12.10 -19.65
CA ILE A 691 -12.11 12.91 -20.73
C ILE A 691 -13.54 13.31 -20.36
N LEU A 692 -14.38 12.34 -19.98
CA LEU A 692 -15.81 12.54 -19.79
C LEU A 692 -16.18 13.30 -18.52
N HIS A 693 -15.20 13.66 -17.68
CA HIS A 693 -15.42 14.48 -16.50
C HIS A 693 -16.01 15.85 -16.88
N GLY A 694 -17.17 16.21 -16.32
CA GLY A 694 -17.86 17.46 -16.64
C GLY A 694 -18.47 17.50 -18.04
N ALA A 695 -18.57 16.38 -18.77
CA ALA A 695 -19.05 16.35 -20.15
C ALA A 695 -20.49 16.85 -20.29
N ALA A 696 -21.32 16.73 -19.24
CA ALA A 696 -22.66 17.30 -19.22
C ALA A 696 -22.68 18.83 -19.43
N ALA A 697 -21.58 19.52 -19.10
CA ALA A 697 -21.46 20.97 -19.25
C ALA A 697 -20.77 21.39 -20.56
N TRP A 698 -19.73 20.67 -21.00
CA TRP A 698 -18.92 21.10 -22.15
C TRP A 698 -19.21 20.36 -23.47
N ALA A 699 -19.87 19.19 -23.44
CA ALA A 699 -20.05 18.37 -24.64
C ALA A 699 -21.20 18.81 -25.55
N ASN A 700 -22.13 19.65 -25.08
CA ASN A 700 -23.32 20.04 -25.83
C ASN A 700 -23.55 21.57 -25.86
N PRO A 701 -23.43 22.25 -27.02
CA PRO A 701 -22.94 21.76 -28.31
C PRO A 701 -21.40 21.85 -28.42
N LEU A 702 -20.75 20.74 -28.79
CA LEU A 702 -19.31 20.74 -29.10
C LEU A 702 -19.07 21.14 -30.58
N PRO A 703 -18.32 22.22 -30.89
CA PRO A 703 -18.12 22.61 -32.28
C PRO A 703 -17.25 21.61 -33.06
N ALA A 704 -17.41 21.56 -34.39
CA ALA A 704 -16.75 20.57 -35.25
C ALA A 704 -15.21 20.56 -35.15
N ARG A 705 -14.59 21.71 -34.83
CA ARG A 705 -13.14 21.81 -34.61
C ARG A 705 -12.71 21.09 -33.33
N GLN A 706 -13.47 21.24 -32.24
CA GLN A 706 -13.23 20.61 -30.95
C GLN A 706 -13.52 19.11 -30.99
N SER A 707 -14.57 18.69 -31.71
CA SER A 707 -14.83 17.27 -31.96
C SER A 707 -13.66 16.59 -32.68
N ARG A 708 -13.09 17.25 -33.71
CA ARG A 708 -11.86 16.78 -34.37
C ARG A 708 -10.66 16.72 -33.42
N LEU A 709 -10.49 17.70 -32.53
CA LEU A 709 -9.44 17.69 -31.52
C LEU A 709 -9.59 16.53 -30.53
N LEU A 710 -10.79 16.29 -30.01
CA LEU A 710 -11.11 15.18 -29.12
C LEU A 710 -10.79 13.83 -29.79
N ASN A 711 -11.23 13.65 -31.04
CA ASN A 711 -10.93 12.46 -31.83
C ASN A 711 -9.42 12.28 -32.05
N SER A 712 -8.67 13.36 -32.26
CA SER A 712 -7.21 13.31 -32.38
C SER A 712 -6.53 12.82 -31.10
N ILE A 713 -7.00 13.27 -29.93
CA ILE A 713 -6.49 12.81 -28.63
C ILE A 713 -6.80 11.33 -28.41
N GLN A 714 -8.07 10.93 -28.61
CA GLN A 714 -8.50 9.53 -28.47
C GLN A 714 -7.76 8.61 -29.44
N ARG A 715 -7.52 9.06 -30.69
CA ARG A 715 -6.79 8.31 -31.72
C ARG A 715 -5.40 7.88 -31.25
N LYS A 716 -4.68 8.71 -30.48
CA LYS A 716 -3.34 8.33 -29.95
C LYS A 716 -3.38 7.10 -29.05
N PHE A 717 -4.40 7.00 -28.20
CA PHE A 717 -4.61 5.81 -27.36
C PHE A 717 -5.07 4.62 -28.19
N LEU A 718 -5.99 4.85 -29.14
CA LEU A 718 -6.51 3.80 -30.01
C LEU A 718 -5.42 3.19 -30.89
N LEU A 719 -4.49 3.98 -31.44
CA LEU A 719 -3.34 3.49 -32.21
C LEU A 719 -2.40 2.63 -31.37
N ASN A 720 -2.13 3.02 -30.11
CA ASN A 720 -1.36 2.18 -29.18
C ASN A 720 -2.09 0.85 -28.93
N ILE A 721 -3.41 0.86 -28.72
CA ILE A 721 -4.21 -0.36 -28.51
C ILE A 721 -4.25 -1.25 -29.76
N THR A 722 -4.39 -0.67 -30.96
CA THR A 722 -4.55 -1.45 -32.19
C THR A 722 -3.24 -1.95 -32.77
N GLY A 723 -2.09 -1.36 -32.41
CA GLY A 723 -0.78 -1.74 -32.91
C GLY A 723 -0.46 -1.19 -34.30
N HIS A 724 -1.33 -0.37 -34.89
CA HIS A 724 -1.06 0.26 -36.18
C HIS A 724 -0.12 1.46 -36.01
N ILE A 725 1.06 1.35 -36.60
CA ILE A 725 1.94 2.50 -36.88
C ILE A 725 1.24 3.31 -37.99
N PRO A 726 1.01 4.63 -37.83
CA PRO A 726 0.62 5.45 -38.96
C PRO A 726 1.82 5.50 -39.92
N LEU A 727 1.68 4.85 -41.08
CA LEU A 727 2.40 5.28 -42.27
C LEU A 727 2.13 6.78 -42.45
N LEU A 728 3.20 7.57 -42.61
CA LEU A 728 3.26 9.03 -42.81
C LEU A 728 3.59 9.87 -41.56
N GLN A 729 4.87 9.87 -41.22
CA GLN A 729 5.69 11.10 -41.17
C GLN A 729 7.16 10.73 -41.49
N GLN A 730 7.41 10.35 -42.75
CA GLN A 730 8.67 10.75 -43.38
C GLN A 730 8.39 12.08 -44.07
N PRO A 731 9.03 13.20 -43.67
CA PRO A 731 9.44 14.17 -44.65
C PRO A 731 10.66 13.60 -45.39
N HIS A 732 10.50 13.46 -46.70
CA HIS A 732 11.57 13.22 -47.66
C HIS A 732 12.75 14.18 -47.47
N TYR A 733 13.92 13.76 -47.96
CA TYR A 733 14.90 14.59 -48.66
C TYR A 733 14.74 16.12 -48.51
N ARG A 734 15.65 16.75 -47.77
CA ARG A 734 16.75 17.54 -48.35
C ARG A 734 17.73 17.91 -47.23
N LEU A 735 18.93 17.33 -47.36
CA LEU A 735 20.22 17.60 -46.73
C LEU A 735 20.26 17.82 -45.21
#